data_AF-A0A356JWT3-F1
#
_entry.id   AF-A0A356JWT3-F1
#
_cell.length_a   1.000
_cell.length_b   1.000
_cell.length_c   1.000
_cell.angle_alpha   90.00
_cell.angle_beta   90.00
_cell.angle_gamma   90.00
#
_symmetry.space_group_name_H-M   'P 1'
#
loop_
_entity.id
_entity.type
_entity.pdbx_description
1 polymer ?
#
loop_
_entity_poly.entity_id
_entity_poly.type
_entity_poly.pdbx_seq_one_letter_code
_entity_poly.pdbx_strand_id
1 'polypeptide(L)'
;LYLPAFYYPKDELLFNPAFGYDERFGYYFQTTTYLIGRKPLQDSDTSSDDDLAAGIFNFMRPSTLKEQKREGLVLHNLDENFKGDASSYLKFMADYYANLGFSTGLSGVYKPTSSDYISSIEAGAQLAFTNTVFYSGGKYTPYSSDGKIEKDKSNFLGVEAPFRYSGKLSASIKKPFSLSLSMPVYSDPFFTEDFEKRSEYLDWINFLLGQTKTDDSDTEDTSSQTSSFEWTANASYSVPLPNFVKPFISTLSITNLSADISFNSKSRTDSDFSSAAIDWRTYSPERSFFYPSQVVPFKIAAKIEGTIFKYPFEKVYEKFDPPSFPIELEIPEDLKSQKQKEANSQNSETKDGTQKKSEKEKDDALAFSIQELAPKPKENIIDVKGIEYKLGYSIVPQFTSQINYNSSDLLEPSDFEWGNFYSTYYQIKIPTTISSELGFRNPFVYSKNDFTFNPIYQTHPNLDGYTSESSKNSVKLSDYKAKKMDLVNDNTFSINPFAYSDVFKDSSIAWNSSIKIIKTEFIGDAEKPEWEYAVMKLTDEETVTSHTVSAKLVAKESDGFSQSLTLTSNLPPQLDEYTLNASFSFPYASLSAEVGIKQENEDTDNFIWNPFKQSATLKFFSGKLLFSESFNYEMEEKRSDSMKLSFSWNDFQLSYIMQYTTCYDFDSSEGWIAKEDKKFVPYTLSLAYSTSGKNFKYWKKRITWAPSLTAGIVYDCVRPTNSYFRFVPSLTFKIHEAFELSFSAETQNNVIFRYFQRFTKYDNVISGEENMFVDLWNSFAFWGDGQFYDSDQLNRRSSGFKLKTLKVSITRNLHDWDMTGSISFKPRLVTNGSGAKTYDYHPYITFAISWHPMPSFKTELIDEYGEWQLQ
;
A
#
# COMPACT_ATOMS: atom_id res chain seq x y z
N LEU A 1 8.31 53.95 -16.58
CA LEU A 1 6.99 53.47 -16.09
C LEU A 1 6.79 54.02 -14.68
N TYR A 2 5.65 54.63 -14.35
CA TYR A 2 5.33 55.03 -12.99
C TYR A 2 4.30 54.04 -12.43
N LEU A 3 4.75 53.14 -11.55
CA LEU A 3 3.89 52.23 -10.82
C LEU A 3 3.65 52.85 -9.43
N PRO A 4 2.40 53.23 -9.06
CA PRO A 4 2.12 53.90 -7.80
C PRO A 4 2.24 52.98 -6.57
N ALA A 5 2.37 51.67 -6.78
CA ALA A 5 2.75 50.68 -5.78
C ALA A 5 3.69 49.65 -6.43
N PHE A 6 4.62 49.11 -5.64
CA PHE A 6 5.51 48.02 -6.03
C PHE A 6 5.33 46.88 -5.02
N TYR A 7 4.86 45.72 -5.49
CA TYR A 7 4.68 44.53 -4.68
C TYR A 7 5.98 43.74 -4.65
N TYR A 8 6.51 43.46 -3.46
CA TYR A 8 7.69 42.62 -3.30
C TYR A 8 7.29 41.15 -3.48
N PRO A 9 7.82 40.42 -4.48
CA PRO A 9 7.33 39.09 -4.83
C PRO A 9 7.48 38.06 -3.72
N LYS A 10 8.37 38.28 -2.75
CA LYS A 10 8.59 37.39 -1.60
C LYS A 10 7.71 37.68 -0.38
N ASP A 11 6.91 38.74 -0.40
CA ASP A 11 6.09 39.13 0.75
C ASP A 11 4.64 38.69 0.54
N GLU A 12 3.97 38.24 1.59
CA GLU A 12 2.57 37.80 1.48
C GLU A 12 1.61 39.00 1.64
N LEU A 13 0.39 38.90 1.13
CA LEU A 13 -0.68 39.86 1.42
C LEU A 13 -1.53 39.36 2.59
N LEU A 14 -2.07 40.29 3.38
CA LEU A 14 -2.95 39.97 4.53
C LEU A 14 -4.20 39.17 4.13
N PHE A 15 -4.66 39.36 2.89
CA PHE A 15 -5.63 38.56 2.18
C PHE A 15 -4.97 38.06 0.89
N ASN A 16 -5.26 36.83 0.47
CA ASN A 16 -4.62 36.16 -0.67
C ASN A 16 -5.64 36.07 -1.80
N PRO A 17 -5.73 37.05 -2.73
CA PRO A 17 -6.55 36.91 -3.91
C PRO A 17 -5.92 35.97 -4.96
N ALA A 18 -6.74 35.49 -5.87
CA ALA A 18 -6.38 34.80 -7.10
C ALA A 18 -7.37 35.21 -8.19
N PHE A 19 -6.90 35.35 -9.42
CA PHE A 19 -7.70 35.75 -10.58
C PHE A 19 -7.41 34.79 -11.74
N GLY A 20 -8.40 34.54 -12.58
CA GLY A 20 -8.21 33.71 -13.76
C GLY A 20 -9.45 33.65 -14.64
N TYR A 21 -9.44 32.71 -15.57
CA TYR A 21 -10.56 32.35 -16.44
C TYR A 21 -10.68 30.82 -16.46
N ASP A 22 -11.92 30.34 -16.52
CA ASP A 22 -12.29 28.94 -16.71
C ASP A 22 -13.38 28.91 -17.80
N GLU A 23 -13.38 27.91 -18.69
CA GLU A 23 -14.35 27.85 -19.78
C GLU A 23 -15.81 27.83 -19.31
N ARG A 24 -16.09 27.09 -18.23
CA ARG A 24 -17.42 26.87 -17.66
C ARG A 24 -17.79 28.02 -16.73
N PHE A 25 -16.93 28.38 -15.79
CA PHE A 25 -17.23 29.37 -14.76
C PHE A 25 -16.98 30.83 -15.21
N GLY A 26 -16.26 31.03 -16.32
CA GLY A 26 -15.86 32.33 -16.85
C GLY A 26 -14.71 32.96 -16.07
N TYR A 27 -14.59 34.29 -16.14
CA TYR A 27 -13.64 35.02 -15.29
C TYR A 27 -13.95 34.84 -13.81
N TYR A 28 -12.94 34.52 -13.00
CA TYR A 28 -13.09 34.33 -11.56
C TYR A 28 -12.14 35.21 -10.73
N PHE A 29 -12.58 35.47 -9.50
CA PHE A 29 -11.85 36.15 -8.44
C PHE A 29 -12.06 35.37 -7.14
N GLN A 30 -11.04 34.65 -6.69
CA GLN A 30 -11.04 33.93 -5.42
C GLN A 30 -10.26 34.75 -4.39
N THR A 31 -10.61 34.70 -3.10
CA THR A 31 -9.75 35.30 -2.07
C THR A 31 -9.80 34.59 -0.72
N THR A 32 -8.64 34.50 -0.06
CA THR A 32 -8.47 33.79 1.21
C THR A 32 -7.75 34.65 2.25
N THR A 33 -8.43 34.96 3.35
CA THR A 33 -7.89 35.77 4.46
C THR A 33 -7.67 34.91 5.69
N TYR A 34 -6.44 34.85 6.20
CA TYR A 34 -6.12 34.10 7.41
C TYR A 34 -6.47 34.94 8.66
N LEU A 35 -7.51 34.53 9.38
CA LEU A 35 -8.03 35.19 10.59
C LEU A 35 -7.25 34.78 11.85
N ILE A 36 -6.80 33.52 11.90
CA ILE A 36 -5.99 32.95 12.99
C ILE A 36 -4.90 32.08 12.35
N GLY A 37 -3.72 32.01 12.97
CA GLY A 37 -2.58 31.29 12.41
C GLY A 37 -2.01 32.01 11.18
N ARG A 38 -1.55 31.25 10.20
CA ARG A 38 -1.00 31.76 8.94
C ARG A 38 -1.15 30.73 7.82
N LYS A 39 -0.86 31.14 6.59
CA LYS A 39 -0.82 30.22 5.44
C LYS A 39 0.23 29.12 5.68
N PRO A 40 -0.12 27.83 5.55
CA PRO A 40 0.86 26.76 5.62
C PRO A 40 1.74 26.76 4.36
N LEU A 41 2.86 26.02 4.40
CA LEU A 41 3.53 25.63 3.16
C LEU A 41 2.62 24.68 2.38
N GLN A 42 2.51 24.89 1.07
CA GLN A 42 1.89 23.92 0.18
C GLN A 42 2.85 22.72 0.04
N ASP A 43 2.34 21.50 0.11
CA ASP A 43 3.10 20.32 -0.30
C ASP A 43 3.42 20.43 -1.80
N SER A 44 4.52 19.85 -2.26
CA SER A 44 4.89 19.95 -3.68
C SER A 44 4.01 19.03 -4.53
N ASP A 45 2.92 19.57 -5.05
CA ASP A 45 2.03 18.87 -5.99
C ASP A 45 2.82 18.41 -7.23
N THR A 46 3.04 17.10 -7.37
CA THR A 46 3.76 16.49 -8.50
C THR A 46 2.79 16.03 -9.60
N SER A 47 1.68 16.73 -9.76
CA SER A 47 0.53 16.32 -10.58
C SER A 47 -0.25 17.51 -11.14
N SER A 48 0.48 18.51 -11.64
CA SER A 48 -0.04 19.56 -12.50
C SER A 48 0.86 19.62 -13.74
N ASP A 49 0.39 19.08 -14.86
CA ASP A 49 1.16 19.06 -16.11
C ASP A 49 1.29 20.46 -16.76
N ASP A 50 0.50 21.45 -16.30
CA ASP A 50 0.57 22.84 -16.75
C ASP A 50 1.81 23.56 -16.21
N ASP A 51 2.95 23.24 -16.81
CA ASP A 51 4.24 23.61 -16.29
C ASP A 51 4.54 25.12 -16.41
N LEU A 52 3.92 25.92 -17.29
CA LEU A 52 4.05 27.39 -17.24
C LEU A 52 3.24 28.03 -16.10
N ALA A 53 2.28 27.32 -15.52
CA ALA A 53 1.76 27.61 -14.18
C ALA A 53 2.53 26.86 -13.06
N ALA A 54 3.61 26.12 -13.42
CA ALA A 54 4.53 25.35 -12.56
C ALA A 54 6.09 25.56 -12.75
N GLY A 55 6.57 26.69 -13.36
CA GLY A 55 7.90 27.39 -13.13
C GLY A 55 8.31 28.97 -12.91
N ILE A 56 7.79 30.20 -12.40
CA ILE A 56 6.75 31.06 -11.58
C ILE A 56 6.67 30.90 -10.02
N PHE A 57 5.48 30.93 -9.41
CA PHE A 57 5.17 31.12 -7.99
C PHE A 57 6.06 30.49 -6.92
N ASN A 58 6.83 29.43 -7.13
CA ASN A 58 7.70 28.85 -6.10
C ASN A 58 8.87 29.76 -5.57
N PHE A 59 8.99 31.05 -5.96
CA PHE A 59 9.79 32.15 -5.31
C PHE A 59 8.91 33.07 -4.49
N MET A 60 7.65 33.19 -4.92
CA MET A 60 6.57 33.85 -4.20
C MET A 60 6.17 32.99 -2.99
N ARG A 61 6.16 31.67 -3.17
CA ARG A 61 6.05 30.65 -2.13
C ARG A 61 7.43 30.49 -1.46
N PRO A 62 7.59 30.77 -0.16
CA PRO A 62 8.85 30.53 0.52
C PRO A 62 9.03 29.02 0.77
N SER A 63 10.21 28.47 0.47
CA SER A 63 10.52 27.04 0.74
C SER A 63 10.64 26.69 2.23
N THR A 64 10.68 27.70 3.11
CA THR A 64 10.64 27.59 4.57
C THR A 64 9.88 28.78 5.14
N LEU A 65 8.98 28.55 6.11
CA LEU A 65 8.24 29.66 6.73
C LEU A 65 9.22 30.65 7.39
N LYS A 66 9.11 31.93 7.04
CA LYS A 66 9.86 33.03 7.65
C LYS A 66 9.07 33.68 8.77
N GLU A 67 9.75 34.35 9.69
CA GLU A 67 9.10 35.32 10.57
C GLU A 67 8.58 36.49 9.71
N GLN A 68 7.44 37.08 10.10
CA GLN A 68 6.76 38.11 9.29
C GLN A 68 6.48 39.37 10.10
N LYS A 69 6.62 40.51 9.43
CA LYS A 69 6.28 41.84 9.95
C LYS A 69 5.17 42.45 9.09
N ARG A 70 4.02 42.75 9.69
CA ARG A 70 2.91 43.39 8.96
C ARG A 70 3.18 44.89 8.75
N GLU A 71 3.24 45.32 7.50
CA GLU A 71 3.34 46.72 7.09
C GLU A 71 2.17 47.07 6.17
N GLY A 72 1.16 47.74 6.74
CA GLY A 72 -0.11 48.01 6.05
C GLY A 72 -0.85 46.72 5.71
N LEU A 73 -1.04 46.45 4.41
CA LEU A 73 -1.68 45.24 3.88
C LEU A 73 -0.69 44.12 3.53
N VAL A 74 0.62 44.37 3.67
CA VAL A 74 1.70 43.45 3.31
C VAL A 74 2.26 42.77 4.57
N LEU A 75 2.66 41.51 4.45
CA LEU A 75 3.34 40.69 5.45
C LEU A 75 4.78 40.47 4.97
N HIS A 76 5.68 41.37 5.37
CA HIS A 76 7.07 41.36 4.95
C HIS A 76 7.82 40.17 5.57
N ASN A 77 8.44 39.34 4.74
CA ASN A 77 9.17 38.14 5.18
C ASN A 77 10.60 38.51 5.64
N LEU A 78 10.92 38.17 6.89
CA LEU A 78 12.22 38.44 7.53
C LEU A 78 13.25 37.35 7.21
N ASP A 79 14.54 37.63 7.49
CA ASP A 79 15.62 36.66 7.26
C ASP A 79 15.51 35.40 8.14
N GLU A 80 14.97 35.51 9.36
CA GLU A 80 14.86 34.38 10.29
C GLU A 80 13.73 33.41 9.93
N ASN A 81 14.02 32.10 10.04
CA ASN A 81 13.03 31.05 9.91
C ASN A 81 12.10 31.05 11.13
N PHE A 82 10.79 30.95 10.88
CA PHE A 82 9.77 30.85 11.91
C PHE A 82 9.90 29.52 12.69
N LYS A 83 10.02 29.62 14.01
CA LYS A 83 10.20 28.47 14.93
C LYS A 83 8.92 28.11 15.69
N GLY A 84 7.82 28.82 15.43
CA GLY A 84 6.51 28.57 16.05
C GLY A 84 5.70 27.48 15.33
N ASP A 85 4.57 27.10 15.91
CA ASP A 85 3.64 26.17 15.29
C ASP A 85 2.77 26.89 14.23
N ALA A 86 2.78 26.40 13.00
CA ALA A 86 1.95 26.86 11.89
C ALA A 86 0.90 25.82 11.45
N SER A 87 0.77 24.70 12.16
CA SER A 87 -0.17 23.63 11.84
C SER A 87 -1.62 23.94 12.20
N SER A 88 -1.85 25.06 12.90
CA SER A 88 -3.17 25.57 13.27
C SER A 88 -3.47 26.90 12.59
N TYR A 89 -4.64 27.00 11.93
CA TYR A 89 -5.12 28.22 11.27
C TYR A 89 -6.65 28.28 11.20
N LEU A 90 -7.19 29.48 10.98
CA LEU A 90 -8.57 29.73 10.55
C LEU A 90 -8.53 30.71 9.38
N LYS A 91 -9.09 30.32 8.24
CA LYS A 91 -9.19 31.11 7.01
C LYS A 91 -10.64 31.41 6.65
N PHE A 92 -10.88 32.63 6.18
CA PHE A 92 -12.10 33.06 5.52
C PHE A 92 -11.89 33.06 4.01
N MET A 93 -12.89 32.60 3.26
CA MET A 93 -12.86 32.41 1.81
C MET A 93 -14.03 33.17 1.18
N ALA A 94 -13.79 33.86 0.07
CA ALA A 94 -14.81 34.57 -0.69
C ALA A 94 -14.44 34.58 -2.17
N ASP A 95 -15.26 33.93 -2.99
CA ASP A 95 -14.93 33.54 -4.35
C ASP A 95 -16.08 33.93 -5.30
N TYR A 96 -15.78 34.61 -6.40
CA TYR A 96 -16.73 35.12 -7.39
C TYR A 96 -16.38 34.59 -8.79
N TYR A 97 -17.39 34.20 -9.55
CA TYR A 97 -17.27 33.56 -10.86
C TYR A 97 -18.31 34.18 -11.81
N ALA A 98 -17.89 34.64 -12.99
CA ALA A 98 -18.72 35.43 -13.89
C ALA A 98 -19.99 34.72 -14.39
N ASN A 99 -19.90 33.40 -14.64
CA ASN A 99 -21.06 32.57 -15.00
C ASN A 99 -21.69 31.95 -13.74
N LEU A 100 -20.86 31.30 -12.91
CA LEU A 100 -21.36 30.43 -11.84
C LEU A 100 -21.96 31.17 -10.64
N GLY A 101 -21.50 32.37 -10.27
CA GLY A 101 -22.04 33.14 -9.13
C GLY A 101 -21.02 33.43 -8.01
N PHE A 102 -21.46 33.44 -6.75
CA PHE A 102 -20.62 33.80 -5.60
C PHE A 102 -20.65 32.75 -4.49
N SER A 103 -19.49 32.46 -3.90
CA SER A 103 -19.30 31.49 -2.83
C SER A 103 -18.50 32.09 -1.68
N THR A 104 -18.81 31.74 -0.44
CA THR A 104 -18.05 32.19 0.74
C THR A 104 -18.10 31.18 1.87
N GLY A 105 -17.03 31.12 2.67
CA GLY A 105 -16.92 30.13 3.73
C GLY A 105 -15.86 30.43 4.77
N LEU A 106 -15.84 29.59 5.80
CA LEU A 106 -14.79 29.49 6.80
C LEU A 106 -14.20 28.09 6.74
N SER A 107 -12.89 27.98 6.92
CA SER A 107 -12.17 26.70 6.99
C SER A 107 -11.04 26.85 8.01
N GLY A 108 -10.78 25.85 8.84
CA GLY A 108 -9.73 25.92 9.84
C GLY A 108 -9.26 24.56 10.32
N VAL A 109 -8.00 24.53 10.72
CA VAL A 109 -7.33 23.38 11.32
C VAL A 109 -6.83 23.83 12.69
N TYR A 110 -7.06 23.01 13.72
CA TYR A 110 -6.57 23.23 15.07
C TYR A 110 -5.86 21.97 15.56
N LYS A 111 -4.53 22.05 15.64
CA LYS A 111 -3.61 20.98 16.03
C LYS A 111 -2.82 21.46 17.26
N PRO A 112 -3.38 21.34 18.48
CA PRO A 112 -2.78 21.90 19.68
C PRO A 112 -1.52 21.15 20.14
N THR A 113 -0.35 21.78 20.00
CA THR A 113 0.98 21.23 20.31
C THR A 113 1.17 20.73 21.75
N SER A 114 0.36 21.22 22.69
CA SER A 114 0.46 20.94 24.14
C SER A 114 -0.80 20.29 24.73
N SER A 115 -1.71 19.79 23.90
CA SER A 115 -2.93 19.12 24.35
C SER A 115 -2.74 17.62 24.48
N ASP A 116 -2.98 17.10 25.68
CA ASP A 116 -3.01 15.66 25.95
C ASP A 116 -4.29 14.97 25.46
N TYR A 117 -5.35 15.74 25.16
CA TYR A 117 -6.71 15.24 24.91
C TYR A 117 -7.06 15.27 23.42
N ILE A 118 -7.28 16.47 22.87
CA ILE A 118 -7.54 16.70 21.44
C ILE A 118 -6.19 16.69 20.71
N SER A 119 -6.09 16.02 19.55
CA SER A 119 -4.90 16.11 18.69
C SER A 119 -5.13 16.92 17.41
N SER A 120 -6.35 16.93 16.90
CA SER A 120 -6.71 17.65 15.67
C SER A 120 -8.22 17.91 15.63
N ILE A 121 -8.61 19.11 15.24
CA ILE A 121 -9.95 19.44 14.76
C ILE A 121 -9.77 20.21 13.45
N GLU A 122 -10.27 19.68 12.36
CA GLU A 122 -10.47 20.37 11.09
C GLU A 122 -11.96 20.64 10.93
N ALA A 123 -12.32 21.88 10.64
CA ALA A 123 -13.71 22.31 10.48
C ALA A 123 -13.81 23.32 9.34
N GLY A 124 -14.78 23.14 8.44
CA GLY A 124 -15.09 24.08 7.38
C GLY A 124 -16.57 24.05 6.98
N ALA A 125 -17.05 25.19 6.49
CA ALA A 125 -18.37 25.36 5.92
C ALA A 125 -18.32 26.44 4.83
N GLN A 126 -18.93 26.17 3.68
CA GLN A 126 -18.96 27.05 2.51
C GLN A 126 -20.39 27.11 1.96
N LEU A 127 -20.84 28.31 1.59
CA LEU A 127 -22.16 28.60 1.03
C LEU A 127 -21.98 29.23 -0.35
N ALA A 128 -22.61 28.66 -1.38
CA ALA A 128 -22.50 29.08 -2.77
C ALA A 128 -23.86 29.47 -3.34
N PHE A 129 -23.99 30.75 -3.73
CA PHE A 129 -25.15 31.33 -4.37
C PHE A 129 -24.92 31.31 -5.88
N THR A 130 -25.34 30.23 -6.55
CA THR A 130 -24.98 29.96 -7.94
C THR A 130 -26.13 30.13 -8.93
N ASN A 131 -25.76 30.23 -10.21
CA ASN A 131 -26.67 30.16 -11.35
C ASN A 131 -26.37 28.90 -12.17
N THR A 132 -27.39 28.30 -12.77
CA THR A 132 -27.19 27.19 -13.71
C THR A 132 -26.34 27.69 -14.89
N VAL A 133 -25.21 27.02 -15.14
CA VAL A 133 -24.33 27.31 -16.27
C VAL A 133 -24.70 26.41 -17.45
N PHE A 134 -25.36 26.98 -18.45
CA PHE A 134 -25.80 26.29 -19.66
C PHE A 134 -24.68 26.23 -20.69
N TYR A 135 -24.58 25.14 -21.45
CA TYR A 135 -23.71 25.06 -22.64
C TYR A 135 -24.54 25.20 -23.92
N SER A 136 -24.23 26.21 -24.74
CA SER A 136 -24.97 26.53 -25.97
C SER A 136 -24.07 27.21 -27.01
N GLY A 137 -24.22 26.85 -28.28
CA GLY A 137 -23.44 27.45 -29.38
C GLY A 137 -21.92 27.26 -29.27
N GLY A 138 -21.46 26.23 -28.56
CA GLY A 138 -20.04 25.97 -28.31
C GLY A 138 -19.44 26.80 -27.17
N LYS A 139 -20.25 27.38 -26.27
CA LYS A 139 -19.80 28.18 -25.12
C LYS A 139 -20.67 27.98 -23.89
N TYR A 140 -20.10 28.17 -22.71
CA TYR A 140 -20.85 28.21 -21.47
C TYR A 140 -21.41 29.62 -21.19
N THR A 141 -22.59 29.68 -20.58
CA THR A 141 -23.35 30.91 -20.35
C THR A 141 -24.28 30.77 -19.13
N PRO A 142 -24.45 31.81 -18.29
CA PRO A 142 -25.43 31.81 -17.20
C PRO A 142 -26.88 32.05 -17.69
N TYR A 143 -27.05 32.34 -18.98
CA TYR A 143 -28.34 32.56 -19.61
C TYR A 143 -28.87 31.29 -20.28
N SER A 144 -30.10 30.92 -19.96
CA SER A 144 -30.86 29.87 -20.63
C SER A 144 -31.22 30.25 -22.08
N SER A 145 -31.80 29.32 -22.84
CA SER A 145 -32.33 29.57 -24.19
C SER A 145 -33.42 30.66 -24.25
N ASP A 146 -34.10 30.92 -23.13
CA ASP A 146 -35.05 32.03 -22.93
C ASP A 146 -34.36 33.38 -22.59
N GLY A 147 -33.04 33.41 -22.42
CA GLY A 147 -32.27 34.58 -21.99
C GLY A 147 -32.39 34.89 -20.49
N LYS A 148 -32.84 33.93 -19.66
CA LYS A 148 -33.01 34.08 -18.20
C LYS A 148 -31.81 33.50 -17.45
N ILE A 149 -31.50 34.08 -16.29
CA ILE A 149 -30.55 33.50 -15.33
C ILE A 149 -31.35 32.70 -14.31
N GLU A 150 -31.26 31.38 -14.38
CA GLU A 150 -31.87 30.47 -13.39
C GLU A 150 -30.89 30.28 -12.22
N LYS A 151 -31.39 30.38 -10.98
CA LYS A 151 -30.58 30.21 -9.77
C LYS A 151 -30.71 28.81 -9.21
N ASP A 152 -29.57 28.20 -8.88
CA ASP A 152 -29.57 26.87 -8.29
C ASP A 152 -29.91 26.95 -6.79
N LYS A 153 -30.66 25.96 -6.34
CA LYS A 153 -30.93 25.72 -4.92
C LYS A 153 -30.20 24.46 -4.45
N SER A 154 -30.40 24.12 -3.18
CA SER A 154 -30.12 22.78 -2.68
C SER A 154 -31.18 22.35 -1.67
N ASN A 155 -31.05 21.12 -1.17
CA ASN A 155 -31.88 20.61 -0.10
C ASN A 155 -31.02 19.77 0.87
N PHE A 156 -31.16 20.01 2.17
CA PHE A 156 -30.57 19.18 3.21
C PHE A 156 -31.66 18.41 3.96
N LEU A 157 -31.80 17.11 3.67
CA LEU A 157 -32.67 16.18 4.40
C LEU A 157 -34.13 16.66 4.55
N GLY A 158 -34.69 17.17 3.46
CA GLY A 158 -36.04 17.73 3.38
C GLY A 158 -36.09 19.27 3.47
N VAL A 159 -35.02 19.95 3.86
CA VAL A 159 -34.98 21.41 4.00
C VAL A 159 -34.38 22.09 2.77
N GLU A 160 -35.23 22.77 1.98
CA GLU A 160 -34.82 23.60 0.83
C GLU A 160 -33.97 24.81 1.27
N ALA A 161 -32.86 25.06 0.57
CA ALA A 161 -31.95 26.17 0.81
C ALA A 161 -31.70 26.98 -0.48
N PRO A 162 -31.73 28.33 -0.45
CA PRO A 162 -31.54 29.20 -1.62
C PRO A 162 -30.05 29.40 -1.99
N PHE A 163 -29.23 28.39 -1.71
CA PHE A 163 -27.80 28.30 -1.96
C PHE A 163 -27.40 26.82 -1.94
N ARG A 164 -26.32 26.48 -2.63
CA ARG A 164 -25.57 25.22 -2.49
C ARG A 164 -24.61 25.34 -1.32
N TYR A 165 -24.12 24.23 -0.77
CA TYR A 165 -23.24 24.25 0.40
C TYR A 165 -22.28 23.07 0.44
N SER A 166 -21.18 23.24 1.15
CA SER A 166 -20.36 22.15 1.67
C SER A 166 -20.03 22.37 3.15
N GLY A 167 -19.73 21.26 3.83
CA GLY A 167 -19.20 21.25 5.19
C GLY A 167 -18.24 20.09 5.36
N LYS A 168 -17.22 20.30 6.19
CA LYS A 168 -16.26 19.26 6.59
C LYS A 168 -15.99 19.38 8.06
N LEU A 169 -16.23 18.33 8.83
CA LEU A 169 -15.80 18.22 10.22
C LEU A 169 -14.98 16.94 10.39
N SER A 170 -13.70 17.07 10.72
CA SER A 170 -12.82 15.94 11.03
C SER A 170 -12.14 16.19 12.37
N ALA A 171 -12.40 15.37 13.38
CA ALA A 171 -11.90 15.57 14.74
C ALA A 171 -11.24 14.31 15.30
N SER A 172 -10.15 14.47 16.06
CA SER A 172 -9.41 13.36 16.66
C SER A 172 -9.02 13.67 18.10
N ILE A 173 -9.36 12.73 19.00
CA ILE A 173 -9.12 12.77 20.45
C ILE A 173 -8.33 11.51 20.82
N LYS A 174 -7.34 11.65 21.72
CA LYS A 174 -6.41 10.59 22.15
C LYS A 174 -6.61 10.13 23.60
N LYS A 175 -7.20 10.96 24.46
CA LYS A 175 -7.44 10.67 25.88
C LYS A 175 -8.80 11.22 26.33
N PRO A 176 -9.50 10.57 27.28
CA PRO A 176 -9.15 9.28 27.92
C PRO A 176 -9.44 8.07 27.02
N PHE A 177 -10.26 8.25 25.97
CA PHE A 177 -10.49 7.30 24.89
C PHE A 177 -9.89 7.84 23.59
N SER A 178 -9.66 6.93 22.63
CA SER A 178 -9.42 7.32 21.24
C SER A 178 -10.76 7.57 20.57
N LEU A 179 -10.93 8.68 19.87
CA LEU A 179 -12.07 8.96 19.00
C LEU A 179 -11.58 9.63 17.71
N SER A 180 -12.07 9.17 16.58
CA SER A 180 -11.94 9.82 15.28
C SER A 180 -13.34 10.04 14.69
N LEU A 181 -13.66 11.28 14.35
CA LEU A 181 -14.89 11.70 13.70
C LEU A 181 -14.54 12.24 12.30
N SER A 182 -15.33 11.88 11.29
CA SER A 182 -15.31 12.49 9.97
C SER A 182 -16.73 12.67 9.47
N MET A 183 -17.09 13.90 9.10
CA MET A 183 -18.42 14.28 8.58
C MET A 183 -18.23 15.29 7.43
N PRO A 184 -17.88 14.83 6.22
CA PRO A 184 -18.04 15.60 4.99
C PRO A 184 -19.53 15.70 4.62
N VAL A 185 -19.99 16.83 4.11
CA VAL A 185 -21.36 17.00 3.62
C VAL A 185 -21.37 17.98 2.45
N TYR A 186 -22.18 17.69 1.44
CA TYR A 186 -22.30 18.46 0.20
C TYR A 186 -23.78 18.60 -0.16
N SER A 187 -24.16 19.68 -0.85
CA SER A 187 -25.52 19.85 -1.38
C SER A 187 -25.85 18.90 -2.53
N ASP A 188 -24.88 18.64 -3.39
CA ASP A 188 -25.06 17.98 -4.69
C ASP A 188 -23.74 17.37 -5.18
N PRO A 189 -23.77 16.37 -6.08
CA PRO A 189 -22.56 15.68 -6.57
C PRO A 189 -21.53 16.54 -7.31
N PHE A 190 -21.90 17.77 -7.68
CA PHE A 190 -21.11 18.68 -8.51
C PHE A 190 -20.43 19.79 -7.69
N PHE A 191 -20.68 19.88 -6.37
CA PHE A 191 -20.11 20.95 -5.55
C PHE A 191 -18.57 20.92 -5.52
N THR A 192 -17.99 19.72 -5.44
CA THR A 192 -16.54 19.51 -5.41
C THR A 192 -15.90 19.86 -6.75
N GLU A 193 -16.51 19.41 -7.86
CA GLU A 193 -16.18 19.79 -9.25
C GLU A 193 -16.13 21.33 -9.43
N ASP A 194 -17.10 22.03 -8.85
CA ASP A 194 -17.28 23.48 -9.00
C ASP A 194 -16.38 24.34 -8.08
N PHE A 195 -16.07 23.89 -6.84
CA PHE A 195 -15.50 24.75 -5.80
C PHE A 195 -14.20 24.28 -5.15
N GLU A 196 -13.80 23.01 -5.27
CA GLU A 196 -12.55 22.54 -4.63
C GLU A 196 -11.30 22.88 -5.46
N LYS A 197 -11.44 23.15 -6.77
CA LYS A 197 -10.36 23.65 -7.67
C LYS A 197 -9.94 25.12 -7.40
N ARG A 198 -9.99 25.59 -6.15
CA ARG A 198 -9.73 27.01 -5.79
C ARG A 198 -8.26 27.28 -5.43
N SER A 199 -7.71 28.36 -5.94
CA SER A 199 -6.35 28.83 -5.66
C SER A 199 -6.31 29.82 -4.51
N GLU A 200 -5.27 29.70 -3.67
CA GLU A 200 -4.87 30.75 -2.73
C GLU A 200 -3.64 31.54 -3.23
N TYR A 201 -3.21 31.32 -4.47
CA TYR A 201 -2.03 31.91 -5.07
C TYR A 201 -2.38 32.85 -6.23
N LEU A 202 -1.64 33.95 -6.24
CA LEU A 202 -2.04 35.23 -6.81
C LEU A 202 -1.52 35.43 -8.25
N ASP A 203 -2.25 34.90 -9.24
CA ASP A 203 -1.81 34.93 -10.64
C ASP A 203 -2.01 36.27 -11.34
N TRP A 204 -1.09 37.22 -11.13
CA TRP A 204 -1.07 38.43 -11.94
C TRP A 204 -0.56 38.17 -13.36
N ILE A 205 0.23 37.12 -13.59
CA ILE A 205 1.07 37.05 -14.80
C ILE A 205 0.33 36.34 -15.92
N ASN A 206 -0.26 35.17 -15.69
CA ASN A 206 -1.10 34.53 -16.70
C ASN A 206 -2.37 35.37 -16.96
N PHE A 207 -2.93 35.99 -15.91
CA PHE A 207 -4.05 36.94 -16.04
C PHE A 207 -3.70 38.20 -16.86
N LEU A 208 -2.50 38.77 -16.73
CA LEU A 208 -2.10 39.97 -17.50
C LEU A 208 -1.49 39.65 -18.87
N LEU A 209 -0.90 38.47 -19.06
CA LEU A 209 -0.39 38.03 -20.37
C LEU A 209 -1.53 37.63 -21.32
N GLY A 210 -2.72 37.33 -20.79
CA GLY A 210 -3.91 37.13 -21.60
C GLY A 210 -3.85 35.88 -22.48
N GLN A 211 -3.06 34.87 -22.06
CA GLN A 211 -3.13 33.53 -22.64
C GLN A 211 -4.45 32.88 -22.21
N THR A 212 -5.53 33.26 -22.89
CA THR A 212 -6.69 32.38 -23.03
C THR A 212 -6.21 31.16 -23.79
N LYS A 213 -5.85 30.09 -23.06
CA LYS A 213 -5.84 28.76 -23.63
C LYS A 213 -7.27 28.49 -24.11
N THR A 214 -7.44 28.50 -25.43
CA THR A 214 -8.47 27.67 -26.06
C THR A 214 -7.84 26.31 -26.13
N ASP A 215 -8.07 25.49 -25.11
CA ASP A 215 -7.58 24.11 -25.10
C ASP A 215 -8.35 23.34 -26.17
N ASP A 216 -7.69 23.06 -27.30
CA ASP A 216 -8.21 22.11 -28.28
C ASP A 216 -8.31 20.73 -27.62
N SER A 217 -9.38 20.01 -27.94
CA SER A 217 -9.84 18.88 -27.13
C SER A 217 -8.95 17.64 -27.26
N ASP A 218 -8.18 17.28 -26.22
CA ASP A 218 -7.85 15.87 -25.92
C ASP A 218 -7.28 15.59 -24.49
N THR A 219 -7.75 16.28 -23.44
CA THR A 219 -7.54 15.86 -22.04
C THR A 219 -8.85 15.78 -21.24
N GLU A 220 -9.36 14.56 -21.02
CA GLU A 220 -10.43 14.29 -20.02
C GLU A 220 -9.84 14.33 -18.60
N ASP A 221 -9.50 15.52 -18.12
CA ASP A 221 -8.99 15.74 -16.76
C ASP A 221 -10.12 15.56 -15.73
N THR A 222 -10.33 14.30 -15.38
CA THR A 222 -11.58 13.76 -14.82
C THR A 222 -11.72 14.07 -13.33
N SER A 223 -12.03 15.32 -13.01
CA SER A 223 -12.58 15.73 -11.72
C SER A 223 -13.93 15.03 -11.50
N SER A 224 -13.87 13.84 -10.92
CA SER A 224 -15.01 12.93 -10.78
C SER A 224 -16.08 13.47 -9.83
N GLN A 225 -17.33 13.45 -10.29
CA GLN A 225 -18.50 13.83 -9.52
C GLN A 225 -18.63 12.94 -8.28
N THR A 226 -18.94 13.56 -7.14
CA THR A 226 -18.99 12.87 -5.85
C THR A 226 -20.27 12.02 -5.78
N SER A 227 -20.16 10.75 -6.14
CA SER A 227 -21.30 9.81 -6.20
C SER A 227 -21.77 9.31 -4.83
N SER A 228 -20.92 9.41 -3.80
CA SER A 228 -21.23 9.07 -2.41
C SER A 228 -20.28 9.75 -1.43
N PHE A 229 -20.69 9.85 -0.17
CA PHE A 229 -19.82 10.20 0.96
C PHE A 229 -20.30 9.51 2.25
N GLU A 230 -19.44 9.43 3.26
CA GLU A 230 -19.78 8.78 4.54
C GLU A 230 -19.45 9.67 5.74
N TRP A 231 -20.37 9.70 6.71
CA TRP A 231 -20.08 10.16 8.07
C TRP A 231 -19.64 8.96 8.90
N THR A 232 -18.51 9.08 9.60
CA THR A 232 -17.96 7.99 10.43
C THR A 232 -17.49 8.52 11.78
N ALA A 233 -17.86 7.82 12.85
CA ALA A 233 -17.45 8.12 14.21
C ALA A 233 -16.89 6.85 14.85
N ASN A 234 -15.57 6.76 15.00
CA ASN A 234 -14.85 5.55 15.42
C ASN A 234 -14.14 5.79 16.76
N ALA A 235 -14.53 5.05 17.79
CA ALA A 235 -13.98 5.14 19.14
C ALA A 235 -13.38 3.82 19.65
N SER A 236 -12.39 3.91 20.54
CA SER A 236 -11.86 2.77 21.29
C SER A 236 -11.35 3.19 22.67
N TYR A 237 -11.46 2.30 23.65
CA TYR A 237 -11.11 2.58 25.03
C TYR A 237 -10.59 1.33 25.74
N SER A 238 -9.42 1.43 26.36
CA SER A 238 -8.85 0.39 27.21
C SER A 238 -8.99 0.81 28.68
N VAL A 239 -9.64 -0.02 29.49
CA VAL A 239 -9.92 0.29 30.89
C VAL A 239 -8.63 0.12 31.71
N PRO A 240 -8.15 1.15 32.43
CA PRO A 240 -6.96 1.03 33.28
C PRO A 240 -7.28 0.19 34.53
N LEU A 241 -7.03 -1.12 34.44
CA LEU A 241 -7.33 -2.07 35.51
C LEU A 241 -6.42 -1.88 36.74
N PRO A 242 -6.96 -1.82 37.98
CA PRO A 242 -6.15 -1.81 39.20
C PRO A 242 -5.31 -3.08 39.37
N ASN A 243 -4.17 -2.97 40.05
CA ASN A 243 -3.24 -4.09 40.23
C ASN A 243 -3.84 -5.30 40.98
N PHE A 244 -4.89 -5.12 41.79
CA PHE A 244 -5.60 -6.23 42.43
C PHE A 244 -6.59 -6.97 41.51
N VAL A 245 -6.96 -6.37 40.36
CA VAL A 245 -7.85 -6.98 39.36
C VAL A 245 -7.04 -7.72 38.28
N LYS A 246 -5.85 -7.20 37.94
CA LYS A 246 -4.95 -7.74 36.90
C LYS A 246 -4.69 -9.26 36.94
N PRO A 247 -4.58 -9.94 38.10
CA PRO A 247 -4.40 -11.39 38.13
C PRO A 247 -5.58 -12.17 37.56
N PHE A 248 -6.79 -11.62 37.65
CA PHE A 248 -8.04 -12.25 37.22
C PHE A 248 -8.46 -11.78 35.82
N ILE A 249 -8.38 -10.47 35.56
CA ILE A 249 -8.69 -9.85 34.26
C ILE A 249 -7.40 -9.18 33.74
N SER A 250 -6.81 -9.71 32.68
CA SER A 250 -5.60 -9.15 32.06
C SER A 250 -5.94 -7.93 31.20
N THR A 251 -7.07 -7.98 30.49
CA THR A 251 -7.53 -6.95 29.54
C THR A 251 -9.03 -6.75 29.66
N LEU A 252 -9.44 -5.48 29.73
CA LEU A 252 -10.84 -5.06 29.54
C LEU A 252 -10.83 -3.84 28.62
N SER A 253 -11.35 -3.98 27.41
CA SER A 253 -11.36 -2.89 26.43
C SER A 253 -12.58 -2.94 25.49
N ILE A 254 -13.04 -1.76 25.09
CA ILE A 254 -13.85 -1.57 23.88
C ILE A 254 -12.84 -1.41 22.75
N THR A 255 -12.67 -2.46 21.94
CA THR A 255 -11.70 -2.48 20.83
C THR A 255 -12.20 -1.67 19.64
N ASN A 256 -13.52 -1.65 19.41
CA ASN A 256 -14.17 -0.76 18.46
C ASN A 256 -15.55 -0.34 18.98
N LEU A 257 -15.90 0.92 18.77
CA LEU A 257 -17.26 1.45 18.83
C LEU A 257 -17.37 2.40 17.64
N SER A 258 -17.93 1.94 16.52
CA SER A 258 -18.21 2.80 15.37
C SER A 258 -19.70 3.10 15.23
N ALA A 259 -19.98 4.27 14.67
CA ALA A 259 -21.28 4.67 14.17
C ALA A 259 -21.05 5.36 12.82
N ASP A 260 -21.72 4.88 11.78
CA ASP A 260 -21.39 5.19 10.39
C ASP A 260 -22.69 5.48 9.59
N ILE A 261 -22.69 6.48 8.69
CA ILE A 261 -23.83 6.83 7.82
C ILE A 261 -23.31 7.04 6.39
N SER A 262 -23.77 6.22 5.46
CA SER A 262 -23.42 6.27 4.04
C SER A 262 -24.48 7.06 3.27
N PHE A 263 -24.06 8.00 2.44
CA PHE A 263 -24.91 8.81 1.57
C PHE A 263 -24.57 8.52 0.10
N ASN A 264 -25.59 8.26 -0.72
CA ASN A 264 -25.44 8.02 -2.15
C ASN A 264 -26.14 9.12 -2.95
N SER A 265 -25.67 9.40 -4.17
CA SER A 265 -26.37 10.28 -5.11
C SER A 265 -27.52 9.55 -5.84
N LYS A 266 -28.65 10.21 -6.07
CA LYS A 266 -29.67 9.82 -7.06
C LYS A 266 -30.00 11.02 -7.95
N SER A 267 -30.36 10.79 -9.22
CA SER A 267 -30.92 11.83 -10.09
C SER A 267 -32.38 12.12 -9.77
N ARG A 268 -32.76 13.40 -9.90
CA ARG A 268 -34.09 13.94 -9.62
C ARG A 268 -35.08 13.61 -10.74
N THR A 269 -36.28 13.15 -10.39
CA THR A 269 -37.30 12.61 -11.32
C THR A 269 -38.75 12.93 -10.94
N ASP A 270 -39.01 13.97 -10.14
CA ASP A 270 -40.37 14.43 -9.82
C ASP A 270 -41.09 15.05 -11.03
N SER A 271 -42.38 15.37 -10.89
CA SER A 271 -43.21 15.91 -11.98
C SER A 271 -42.78 17.29 -12.47
N ASP A 272 -42.24 18.11 -11.59
CA ASP A 272 -42.06 19.54 -11.84
C ASP A 272 -40.70 19.76 -12.51
N PHE A 273 -39.66 19.08 -12.02
CA PHE A 273 -38.41 18.85 -12.76
C PHE A 273 -38.66 18.06 -14.06
N SER A 274 -39.64 17.16 -14.09
CA SER A 274 -40.09 16.51 -15.35
C SER A 274 -40.90 17.42 -16.29
N SER A 275 -41.25 18.63 -15.87
CA SER A 275 -41.91 19.67 -16.69
C SER A 275 -40.97 20.80 -17.14
N ALA A 276 -39.83 20.97 -16.46
CA ALA A 276 -38.77 21.95 -16.73
C ALA A 276 -38.31 22.07 -18.19
N ALA A 277 -37.75 23.22 -18.56
CA ALA A 277 -37.00 23.36 -19.82
C ALA A 277 -35.87 22.33 -19.91
N ILE A 278 -35.67 21.72 -21.09
CA ILE A 278 -34.73 20.61 -21.30
C ILE A 278 -33.30 21.01 -20.89
N ASP A 279 -32.89 22.23 -21.26
CA ASP A 279 -31.57 22.76 -20.94
C ASP A 279 -31.34 22.87 -19.42
N TRP A 280 -32.34 23.34 -18.65
CA TRP A 280 -32.23 23.46 -17.19
C TRP A 280 -32.04 22.10 -16.51
N ARG A 281 -32.78 21.07 -16.96
CA ARG A 281 -32.61 19.70 -16.44
C ARG A 281 -31.21 19.12 -16.71
N THR A 282 -30.62 19.50 -17.83
CA THR A 282 -29.34 18.96 -18.32
C THR A 282 -28.18 19.53 -17.53
N TYR A 283 -28.21 20.83 -17.23
CA TYR A 283 -27.07 21.56 -16.66
C TYR A 283 -27.21 21.90 -15.17
N SER A 284 -28.42 22.00 -14.60
CA SER A 284 -28.59 22.39 -13.19
C SER A 284 -28.01 21.35 -12.23
N PRO A 285 -27.30 21.76 -11.15
CA PRO A 285 -26.88 20.86 -10.08
C PRO A 285 -28.05 20.13 -9.40
N GLU A 286 -29.25 20.72 -9.37
CA GLU A 286 -30.48 20.10 -8.81
C GLU A 286 -30.91 18.80 -9.51
N ARG A 287 -30.30 18.46 -10.66
CA ARG A 287 -30.55 17.20 -11.38
C ARG A 287 -30.12 15.95 -10.61
N SER A 288 -29.27 16.08 -9.58
CA SER A 288 -28.90 14.97 -8.68
C SER A 288 -28.72 15.45 -7.23
N PHE A 289 -29.14 14.62 -6.28
CA PHE A 289 -29.12 14.91 -4.85
C PHE A 289 -28.59 13.73 -4.03
N PHE A 290 -28.15 14.00 -2.79
CA PHE A 290 -27.75 12.96 -1.84
C PHE A 290 -28.89 12.54 -0.93
N TYR A 291 -28.97 11.24 -0.65
CA TYR A 291 -29.85 10.64 0.37
C TYR A 291 -29.03 9.64 1.20
N PRO A 292 -29.33 9.45 2.50
CA PRO A 292 -28.69 8.40 3.29
C PRO A 292 -29.17 7.03 2.80
N SER A 293 -28.25 6.19 2.34
CA SER A 293 -28.55 4.83 1.86
C SER A 293 -28.51 3.81 2.99
N GLN A 294 -27.58 3.99 3.93
CA GLN A 294 -27.36 3.10 5.06
C GLN A 294 -26.95 3.87 6.33
N VAL A 295 -27.47 3.46 7.48
CA VAL A 295 -27.07 3.93 8.81
C VAL A 295 -26.67 2.72 9.65
N VAL A 296 -25.47 2.74 10.21
CA VAL A 296 -24.94 1.77 11.18
C VAL A 296 -24.83 2.51 12.51
N PRO A 297 -25.89 2.57 13.34
CA PRO A 297 -25.90 3.46 14.49
C PRO A 297 -24.99 2.96 15.63
N PHE A 298 -24.76 1.65 15.73
CA PHE A 298 -23.79 1.06 16.67
C PHE A 298 -23.13 -0.20 16.10
N LYS A 299 -21.79 -0.19 16.04
CA LYS A 299 -20.95 -1.35 15.74
C LYS A 299 -19.87 -1.49 16.81
N ILE A 300 -20.20 -2.28 17.81
CA ILE A 300 -19.45 -2.45 19.06
C ILE A 300 -18.65 -3.76 18.99
N ALA A 301 -17.38 -3.71 19.34
CA ALA A 301 -16.57 -4.86 19.69
C ALA A 301 -15.84 -4.56 21.01
N ALA A 302 -15.89 -5.50 21.95
CA ALA A 302 -15.11 -5.44 23.17
C ALA A 302 -14.29 -6.72 23.35
N LYS A 303 -13.27 -6.66 24.22
CA LYS A 303 -12.47 -7.80 24.65
C LYS A 303 -12.38 -7.83 26.16
N ILE A 304 -12.70 -8.98 26.73
CA ILE A 304 -12.49 -9.32 28.14
C ILE A 304 -11.58 -10.54 28.17
N GLU A 305 -10.35 -10.37 28.63
CA GLU A 305 -9.37 -11.45 28.74
C GLU A 305 -8.89 -11.58 30.18
N GLY A 306 -8.62 -12.80 30.63
CA GLY A 306 -8.21 -13.04 32.01
C GLY A 306 -7.64 -14.43 32.26
N THR A 307 -7.30 -14.67 33.53
CA THR A 307 -6.76 -15.95 34.01
C THR A 307 -7.57 -16.38 35.22
N ILE A 308 -8.25 -17.52 35.10
CA ILE A 308 -9.05 -18.13 36.17
C ILE A 308 -8.13 -18.74 37.23
N PHE A 309 -7.06 -19.40 36.77
CA PHE A 309 -6.11 -20.10 37.64
C PHE A 309 -4.72 -20.17 36.99
N LYS A 310 -3.67 -20.02 37.81
CA LYS A 310 -2.27 -20.14 37.40
C LYS A 310 -1.45 -20.85 38.47
N TYR A 311 -0.68 -21.85 38.06
CA TYR A 311 0.28 -22.59 38.88
C TYR A 311 1.66 -22.60 38.20
N PRO A 312 2.78 -22.46 38.94
CA PRO A 312 2.82 -22.06 40.35
C PRO A 312 2.21 -20.67 40.53
N PHE A 313 1.59 -20.44 41.69
CA PHE A 313 1.03 -19.12 42.00
C PHE A 313 2.13 -18.06 41.93
N GLU A 314 1.80 -16.93 41.34
CA GLU A 314 2.73 -15.83 41.18
C GLU A 314 3.05 -15.26 42.56
N LYS A 315 4.26 -15.55 43.07
CA LYS A 315 4.73 -15.00 44.35
C LYS A 315 4.89 -13.50 44.19
N VAL A 316 3.89 -12.76 44.65
CA VAL A 316 4.01 -11.33 44.93
C VAL A 316 4.98 -11.18 46.10
N TYR A 317 6.27 -11.20 45.77
CA TYR A 317 7.27 -10.58 46.63
C TYR A 317 6.94 -9.10 46.64
N GLU A 318 6.43 -8.60 47.77
CA GLU A 318 6.65 -7.18 48.08
C GLU A 318 8.15 -6.91 47.91
N LYS A 319 8.49 -5.80 47.25
CA LYS A 319 9.87 -5.32 47.30
C LYS A 319 10.15 -4.93 48.73
N PHE A 320 10.74 -5.85 49.48
CA PHE A 320 11.36 -5.54 50.75
C PHE A 320 12.61 -4.73 50.44
N ASP A 321 12.43 -3.41 50.29
CA ASP A 321 13.54 -2.48 50.24
C ASP A 321 14.38 -2.74 51.50
N PRO A 322 15.65 -3.18 51.36
CA PRO A 322 16.46 -3.51 52.52
C PRO A 322 16.60 -2.26 53.37
N PRO A 323 16.42 -2.33 54.70
CA PRO A 323 16.41 -1.15 55.55
C PRO A 323 17.70 -0.37 55.35
N SER A 324 17.56 0.87 54.86
CA SER A 324 18.68 1.76 54.60
C SER A 324 19.29 2.23 55.91
N PHE A 325 20.19 1.42 56.45
CA PHE A 325 20.99 1.80 57.60
C PHE A 325 21.74 3.11 57.26
N PRO A 326 21.60 4.18 58.06
CA PRO A 326 22.19 5.50 57.75
C PRO A 326 23.72 5.55 57.95
N ILE A 327 24.36 4.39 58.07
CA ILE A 327 25.80 4.20 58.15
C ILE A 327 26.11 3.01 57.24
N GLU A 328 26.73 3.29 56.10
CA GLU A 328 27.27 2.27 55.21
C GLU A 328 28.51 1.66 55.88
N LEU A 329 28.53 0.33 56.07
CA LEU A 329 29.65 -0.35 56.74
C LEU A 329 30.85 -0.42 55.80
N GLU A 330 31.81 0.49 55.99
CA GLU A 330 33.07 0.45 55.25
C GLU A 330 33.80 -0.88 55.46
N ILE A 331 33.94 -1.64 54.37
CA ILE A 331 34.76 -2.85 54.33
C ILE A 331 36.23 -2.42 54.55
N PRO A 332 36.98 -3.01 55.50
CA PRO A 332 38.39 -2.70 55.72
C PRO A 332 39.23 -2.83 54.45
N GLU A 333 40.24 -1.98 54.30
CA GLU A 333 40.99 -1.86 53.04
C GLU A 333 41.71 -3.14 52.60
N ASP A 334 42.05 -4.03 53.54
CA ASP A 334 42.68 -5.32 53.27
C ASP A 334 41.75 -6.32 52.53
N LEU A 335 40.42 -6.07 52.55
CA LEU A 335 39.41 -6.90 51.90
C LEU A 335 38.84 -6.28 50.59
N LYS A 336 39.27 -5.06 50.21
CA LYS A 336 38.86 -4.42 48.95
C LYS A 336 39.66 -5.00 47.78
N SER A 337 38.96 -5.46 46.73
CA SER A 337 39.60 -6.04 45.53
C SER A 337 40.40 -5.01 44.73
N GLN A 338 41.39 -5.44 43.93
CA GLN A 338 42.27 -4.52 43.18
C GLN A 338 41.50 -3.51 42.31
N LYS A 339 40.48 -3.97 41.57
CA LYS A 339 39.61 -3.09 40.76
C LYS A 339 38.88 -2.00 41.55
N GLN A 340 38.61 -2.23 42.84
CA GLN A 340 37.98 -1.23 43.72
C GLN A 340 39.00 -0.22 44.28
N LYS A 341 40.28 -0.56 44.36
CA LYS A 341 41.35 0.38 44.74
C LYS A 341 41.73 1.30 43.57
N GLU A 342 41.70 0.79 42.34
CA GLU A 342 41.93 1.57 41.11
C GLU A 342 40.83 2.63 40.88
N ALA A 343 39.55 2.27 41.09
CA ALA A 343 38.41 3.16 40.86
C ALA A 343 38.42 4.44 41.71
N ASN A 344 38.90 4.37 42.96
CA ASN A 344 39.01 5.55 43.84
C ASN A 344 40.14 6.51 43.44
N SER A 345 41.05 6.12 42.53
CA SER A 345 42.25 6.89 42.20
C SER A 345 42.07 7.91 41.04
N GLN A 346 40.87 8.00 40.43
CA GLN A 346 40.65 8.82 39.22
C GLN A 346 39.87 10.12 39.45
N ASN A 347 39.19 10.32 40.60
CA ASN A 347 38.44 11.55 40.89
C ASN A 347 39.32 12.66 41.52
N SER A 348 40.45 13.01 40.89
CA SER A 348 41.33 14.11 41.34
C SER A 348 42.23 14.66 40.21
N GLU A 349 41.65 15.47 39.32
CA GLU A 349 42.41 16.44 38.51
C GLU A 349 42.42 17.82 39.24
N THR A 350 43.36 18.75 39.05
CA THR A 350 44.43 18.90 38.04
C THR A 350 45.60 19.75 38.61
N LYS A 351 46.85 19.57 38.12
CA LYS A 351 47.75 20.66 37.62
C LYS A 351 49.15 20.21 37.16
N ASP A 352 49.59 20.79 36.04
CA ASP A 352 50.95 21.00 35.47
C ASP A 352 52.14 20.04 35.75
N GLY A 353 52.89 19.64 34.71
CA GLY A 353 54.12 18.83 34.92
C GLY A 353 54.98 18.29 33.74
N THR A 354 54.92 18.85 32.53
CA THR A 354 55.95 18.78 31.44
C THR A 354 56.83 17.51 31.22
N GLN A 355 56.55 16.75 30.15
CA GLN A 355 57.46 15.96 29.26
C GLN A 355 58.65 15.12 29.82
N LYS A 356 58.74 13.83 29.38
CA LYS A 356 59.62 13.40 28.26
C LYS A 356 59.45 11.93 27.83
N LYS A 357 60.00 11.58 26.66
CA LYS A 357 60.08 10.21 26.07
C LYS A 357 61.30 9.43 26.60
N SER A 358 61.25 8.09 26.55
CA SER A 358 62.03 7.29 25.58
C SER A 358 61.81 5.76 25.66
N GLU A 359 61.51 5.18 24.50
CA GLU A 359 61.99 3.93 23.88
C GLU A 359 62.56 2.75 24.71
N LYS A 360 62.01 1.54 24.41
CA LYS A 360 62.65 0.28 23.91
C LYS A 360 64.02 -0.18 24.47
N GLU A 361 64.34 -1.47 24.59
CA GLU A 361 63.66 -2.75 24.25
C GLU A 361 64.30 -3.89 25.09
N LYS A 362 63.62 -5.06 25.21
CA LYS A 362 64.11 -6.47 25.35
C LYS A 362 65.40 -6.80 26.16
N ASP A 363 65.49 -7.93 26.87
CA ASP A 363 65.20 -9.29 26.34
C ASP A 363 64.86 -10.35 27.41
N ASP A 364 64.57 -11.58 26.98
CA ASP A 364 63.99 -12.69 27.76
C ASP A 364 64.90 -13.38 28.80
N ALA A 365 64.27 -13.87 29.89
CA ALA A 365 64.79 -14.94 30.74
C ALA A 365 63.66 -15.79 31.35
N LEU A 366 63.35 -16.91 30.69
CA LEU A 366 62.41 -17.99 31.05
C LEU A 366 62.03 -18.12 32.55
N ALA A 367 60.77 -17.81 32.88
CA ALA A 367 60.14 -18.22 34.13
C ALA A 367 58.90 -19.09 33.84
N PHE A 368 58.89 -20.32 34.36
CA PHE A 368 57.71 -21.18 34.33
C PHE A 368 56.63 -20.63 35.27
N SER A 369 55.60 -19.98 34.70
CA SER A 369 54.33 -19.79 35.39
C SER A 369 53.33 -20.85 34.93
N ILE A 370 52.59 -21.42 35.87
CA ILE A 370 51.50 -22.34 35.56
C ILE A 370 50.44 -21.56 34.78
N GLN A 371 50.05 -22.05 33.60
CA GLN A 371 48.89 -21.50 32.90
C GLN A 371 47.65 -21.76 33.76
N GLU A 372 47.15 -20.69 34.38
CA GLU A 372 45.85 -20.66 35.04
C GLU A 372 44.81 -21.16 34.03
N LEU A 373 44.10 -22.24 34.36
CA LEU A 373 43.18 -22.89 33.43
C LEU A 373 42.16 -21.84 32.98
N ALA A 374 42.02 -21.66 31.67
CA ALA A 374 41.05 -20.74 31.08
C ALA A 374 39.68 -21.00 31.74
N PRO A 375 38.98 -19.94 32.20
CA PRO A 375 37.77 -20.10 32.97
C PRO A 375 36.79 -20.96 32.18
N LYS A 376 36.30 -22.03 32.82
CA LYS A 376 35.34 -22.96 32.19
C LYS A 376 34.26 -22.15 31.44
N PRO A 377 33.86 -22.55 30.23
CA PRO A 377 32.69 -21.96 29.59
C PRO A 377 31.53 -22.06 30.60
N LYS A 378 30.75 -20.98 30.74
CA LYS A 378 29.61 -20.98 31.67
C LYS A 378 28.69 -22.14 31.30
N GLU A 379 28.65 -23.15 32.14
CA GLU A 379 27.67 -24.23 32.07
C GLU A 379 26.30 -23.54 32.16
N ASN A 380 25.54 -23.55 31.05
CA ASN A 380 24.20 -22.98 31.02
C ASN A 380 23.31 -23.85 31.92
N ILE A 381 23.15 -23.42 33.18
CA ILE A 381 22.23 -24.06 34.11
C ILE A 381 20.82 -23.86 33.55
N ILE A 382 20.30 -24.90 32.89
CA ILE A 382 18.94 -24.89 32.36
C ILE A 382 17.99 -24.87 33.56
N ASP A 383 17.18 -23.81 33.65
CA ASP A 383 16.13 -23.71 34.67
C ASP A 383 15.00 -24.70 34.34
N VAL A 384 15.14 -25.93 34.86
CA VAL A 384 14.16 -27.01 34.72
C VAL A 384 12.96 -26.68 35.61
N LYS A 385 12.06 -25.85 35.07
CA LYS A 385 10.76 -25.54 35.67
C LYS A 385 9.98 -26.81 36.03
N GLY A 386 9.12 -26.71 37.04
CA GLY A 386 8.28 -27.80 37.51
C GLY A 386 7.07 -28.07 36.62
N ILE A 387 5.89 -28.13 37.26
CA ILE A 387 4.60 -28.03 36.55
C ILE A 387 4.26 -26.54 36.45
N GLU A 388 4.00 -26.07 35.24
CA GLU A 388 3.33 -24.80 34.94
C GLU A 388 1.91 -25.14 34.43
N TYR A 389 0.87 -24.49 34.94
CA TYR A 389 -0.49 -24.64 34.44
C TYR A 389 -1.21 -23.29 34.43
N LYS A 390 -1.98 -23.00 33.37
CA LYS A 390 -2.72 -21.75 33.19
C LYS A 390 -4.08 -22.07 32.57
N LEU A 391 -5.14 -21.69 33.28
CA LEU A 391 -6.51 -21.67 32.78
C LEU A 391 -6.89 -20.22 32.45
N GLY A 392 -6.76 -19.85 31.19
CA GLY A 392 -7.12 -18.54 30.66
C GLY A 392 -8.55 -18.50 30.10
N TYR A 393 -9.09 -17.29 29.93
CA TYR A 393 -10.34 -17.07 29.19
C TYR A 393 -10.27 -15.79 28.34
N SER A 394 -11.01 -15.78 27.23
CA SER A 394 -11.17 -14.63 26.35
C SER A 394 -12.61 -14.57 25.83
N ILE A 395 -13.32 -13.49 26.12
CA ILE A 395 -14.68 -13.20 25.65
C ILE A 395 -14.60 -11.98 24.73
N VAL A 396 -15.10 -12.11 23.50
CA VAL A 396 -15.05 -11.06 22.47
C VAL A 396 -16.46 -10.73 21.98
N PRO A 397 -17.31 -10.08 22.80
CA PRO A 397 -18.66 -9.72 22.38
C PRO A 397 -18.60 -8.67 21.26
N GLN A 398 -19.40 -8.92 20.22
CA GLN A 398 -19.61 -8.03 19.09
C GLN A 398 -21.11 -7.78 18.91
N PHE A 399 -21.47 -6.53 18.64
CA PHE A 399 -22.82 -6.12 18.27
C PHE A 399 -22.73 -5.22 17.03
N THR A 400 -23.56 -5.49 16.03
CA THR A 400 -23.74 -4.62 14.87
C THR A 400 -25.23 -4.36 14.72
N SER A 401 -25.62 -3.11 14.53
CA SER A 401 -26.95 -2.70 14.08
C SER A 401 -26.84 -1.94 12.75
N GLN A 402 -27.84 -2.10 11.88
CA GLN A 402 -27.89 -1.46 10.57
C GLN A 402 -29.33 -1.15 10.20
N ILE A 403 -29.52 -0.03 9.51
CA ILE A 403 -30.78 0.47 8.97
C ILE A 403 -30.50 0.82 7.51
N ASN A 404 -31.31 0.29 6.60
CA ASN A 404 -31.21 0.54 5.17
C ASN A 404 -32.41 1.37 4.71
N TYR A 405 -32.19 2.28 3.77
CA TYR A 405 -33.25 3.09 3.14
C TYR A 405 -33.34 2.76 1.66
N ASN A 406 -34.55 2.86 1.09
CA ASN A 406 -34.76 2.63 -0.33
C ASN A 406 -34.52 3.93 -1.12
N SER A 407 -33.96 3.80 -2.31
CA SER A 407 -33.84 4.92 -3.25
C SER A 407 -34.94 4.92 -4.32
N SER A 408 -35.67 3.81 -4.52
CA SER A 408 -36.65 3.68 -5.61
C SER A 408 -37.70 4.78 -5.57
N ASP A 409 -38.29 5.01 -4.40
CA ASP A 409 -39.48 5.84 -4.21
C ASP A 409 -39.16 7.35 -4.05
N LEU A 410 -37.88 7.71 -3.88
CA LEU A 410 -37.41 9.10 -3.75
C LEU A 410 -37.32 9.77 -5.13
N LEU A 411 -38.26 10.61 -5.52
CA LEU A 411 -38.23 11.35 -6.79
C LEU A 411 -37.47 12.66 -6.66
N GLU A 412 -37.59 13.33 -5.51
CA GLU A 412 -36.86 14.54 -5.15
C GLU A 412 -36.35 14.48 -3.68
N PRO A 413 -35.48 15.42 -3.24
CA PRO A 413 -34.90 15.37 -1.88
C PRO A 413 -35.93 15.45 -0.74
N SER A 414 -37.09 16.04 -1.02
CA SER A 414 -38.22 16.23 -0.09
C SER A 414 -38.88 14.92 0.33
N ASP A 415 -38.80 13.89 -0.51
CA ASP A 415 -39.49 12.60 -0.30
C ASP A 415 -38.83 11.74 0.80
N PHE A 416 -37.66 12.15 1.32
CA PHE A 416 -36.91 11.36 2.28
C PHE A 416 -37.46 11.49 3.72
N GLU A 417 -38.12 10.43 4.20
CA GLU A 417 -38.56 10.31 5.59
C GLU A 417 -37.67 9.37 6.42
N TRP A 418 -37.07 9.89 7.51
CA TRP A 418 -36.31 9.12 8.50
C TRP A 418 -37.09 7.98 9.19
N GLY A 419 -38.41 7.92 9.05
CA GLY A 419 -39.25 6.83 9.57
C GLY A 419 -39.46 5.67 8.59
N ASN A 420 -39.14 5.84 7.30
CA ASN A 420 -39.45 4.88 6.24
C ASN A 420 -38.24 3.97 5.97
N PHE A 421 -38.04 2.97 6.82
CA PHE A 421 -36.94 2.00 6.69
C PHE A 421 -37.24 0.94 5.62
N TYR A 422 -36.30 0.67 4.73
CA TYR A 422 -36.40 -0.47 3.80
C TYR A 422 -36.21 -1.80 4.53
N SER A 423 -35.20 -1.85 5.40
CA SER A 423 -35.01 -2.92 6.37
C SER A 423 -34.19 -2.44 7.57
N THR A 424 -34.38 -3.11 8.71
CA THR A 424 -33.47 -2.99 9.87
C THR A 424 -32.85 -4.35 10.15
N TYR A 425 -31.63 -4.35 10.67
CA TYR A 425 -30.82 -5.54 10.94
C TYR A 425 -30.09 -5.37 12.27
N TYR A 426 -29.94 -6.46 13.02
CA TYR A 426 -28.87 -6.54 14.00
C TYR A 426 -28.27 -7.94 14.11
N GLN A 427 -27.01 -7.97 14.56
CA GLN A 427 -26.24 -9.18 14.81
C GLN A 427 -25.52 -9.07 16.15
N ILE A 428 -25.59 -10.14 16.94
CA ILE A 428 -24.85 -10.37 18.18
C ILE A 428 -23.95 -11.58 17.97
N LYS A 429 -22.67 -11.46 18.29
CA LYS A 429 -21.71 -12.56 18.36
C LYS A 429 -21.01 -12.53 19.70
N ILE A 430 -20.85 -13.66 20.38
CA ILE A 430 -20.09 -13.72 21.64
C ILE A 430 -19.07 -14.88 21.65
N PRO A 431 -18.08 -14.90 20.72
CA PRO A 431 -16.92 -15.78 20.80
C PRO A 431 -16.31 -15.80 22.20
N THR A 432 -16.27 -17.00 22.79
CA THR A 432 -15.84 -17.26 24.16
C THR A 432 -14.89 -18.44 24.15
N THR A 433 -13.59 -18.18 24.32
CA THR A 433 -12.55 -19.21 24.43
C THR A 433 -12.13 -19.41 25.88
N ILE A 434 -12.06 -20.66 26.32
CA ILE A 434 -11.41 -21.08 27.56
C ILE A 434 -10.16 -21.87 27.16
N SER A 435 -8.98 -21.42 27.60
CA SER A 435 -7.68 -21.98 27.21
C SER A 435 -7.02 -22.69 28.40
N SER A 436 -6.84 -24.00 28.32
CA SER A 436 -6.19 -24.84 29.33
C SER A 436 -4.79 -25.23 28.87
N GLU A 437 -3.78 -24.50 29.36
CA GLU A 437 -2.35 -24.66 29.04
C GLU A 437 -1.62 -25.38 30.19
N LEU A 438 -0.97 -26.51 29.90
CA LEU A 438 -0.17 -27.31 30.85
C LEU A 438 1.24 -27.51 30.29
N GLY A 439 2.26 -27.06 31.02
CA GLY A 439 3.66 -27.41 30.79
C GLY A 439 4.20 -28.25 31.95
N PHE A 440 4.80 -29.40 31.67
CA PHE A 440 5.61 -30.12 32.66
C PHE A 440 7.05 -30.19 32.16
N ARG A 441 7.98 -29.64 32.97
CA ARG A 441 9.39 -29.48 32.56
C ARG A 441 9.50 -28.76 31.20
N ASN A 442 8.65 -27.75 31.02
CA ASN A 442 8.48 -26.96 29.80
C ASN A 442 9.84 -26.63 29.13
N PRO A 443 10.11 -27.05 27.87
CA PRO A 443 9.18 -27.60 26.88
C PRO A 443 9.08 -29.13 26.78
N PHE A 444 9.61 -29.91 27.74
CA PHE A 444 9.66 -31.39 27.68
C PHE A 444 8.28 -32.05 27.49
N VAL A 445 7.24 -31.57 28.19
CA VAL A 445 5.83 -31.89 27.90
C VAL A 445 5.04 -30.57 27.91
N TYR A 446 4.21 -30.39 26.89
CA TYR A 446 3.32 -29.26 26.72
C TYR A 446 1.95 -29.73 26.21
N SER A 447 0.88 -29.11 26.70
CA SER A 447 -0.48 -29.30 26.22
C SER A 447 -1.23 -27.98 26.24
N LYS A 448 -2.01 -27.72 25.21
CA LYS A 448 -2.97 -26.62 25.13
C LYS A 448 -4.29 -27.16 24.60
N ASN A 449 -5.37 -26.84 25.30
CA ASN A 449 -6.71 -27.30 24.98
C ASN A 449 -7.60 -26.05 25.03
N ASP A 450 -7.98 -25.54 23.86
CA ASP A 450 -8.89 -24.41 23.72
C ASP A 450 -10.31 -24.92 23.51
N PHE A 451 -11.26 -24.40 24.28
CA PHE A 451 -12.68 -24.64 24.09
C PHE A 451 -13.32 -23.32 23.67
N THR A 452 -13.67 -23.19 22.39
CA THR A 452 -14.23 -21.97 21.81
C THR A 452 -15.71 -22.14 21.48
N PHE A 453 -16.56 -21.47 22.24
CA PHE A 453 -17.99 -21.35 21.99
C PHE A 453 -18.24 -20.11 21.10
N ASN A 454 -18.90 -20.30 19.96
CA ASN A 454 -19.14 -19.28 18.93
C ASN A 454 -20.64 -19.04 18.67
N PRO A 455 -21.38 -18.48 19.64
CA PRO A 455 -22.77 -18.10 19.45
C PRO A 455 -22.86 -16.90 18.48
N ILE A 456 -23.70 -17.04 17.46
CA ILE A 456 -24.12 -16.01 16.52
C ILE A 456 -25.64 -15.96 16.54
N TYR A 457 -26.20 -14.77 16.74
CA TYR A 457 -27.60 -14.47 16.52
C TYR A 457 -27.70 -13.27 15.59
N GLN A 458 -28.50 -13.37 14.54
CA GLN A 458 -28.85 -12.22 13.71
C GLN A 458 -30.32 -12.28 13.30
N THR A 459 -30.90 -11.13 13.00
CA THR A 459 -32.26 -11.00 12.50
C THR A 459 -32.48 -9.64 11.85
N HIS A 460 -33.42 -9.57 10.91
CA HIS A 460 -33.99 -8.34 10.40
C HIS A 460 -35.38 -8.07 11.02
N PRO A 461 -35.52 -7.18 12.04
CA PRO A 461 -36.81 -6.91 12.69
C PRO A 461 -37.81 -6.18 11.80
N ASN A 462 -37.33 -5.39 10.84
CA ASN A 462 -38.16 -4.74 9.82
C ASN A 462 -37.71 -5.20 8.43
N LEU A 463 -38.68 -5.56 7.60
CA LEU A 463 -38.53 -6.00 6.21
C LEU A 463 -39.61 -5.36 5.31
N ASP A 464 -40.07 -4.15 5.63
CA ASP A 464 -41.26 -3.57 5.02
C ASP A 464 -41.03 -3.10 3.58
N GLY A 465 -39.81 -2.67 3.25
CA GLY A 465 -39.41 -2.33 1.89
C GLY A 465 -39.32 -3.53 0.93
N TYR A 466 -39.31 -4.77 1.43
CA TYR A 466 -39.39 -5.97 0.58
C TYR A 466 -40.84 -6.25 0.19
N THR A 467 -41.26 -5.79 -1.00
CA THR A 467 -42.66 -5.86 -1.46
C THR A 467 -43.19 -7.28 -1.72
N SER A 468 -42.33 -8.30 -1.86
CA SER A 468 -42.74 -9.69 -2.09
C SER A 468 -42.40 -10.59 -0.90
N GLU A 469 -43.31 -11.50 -0.53
CA GLU A 469 -43.07 -12.44 0.57
C GLU A 469 -41.94 -13.44 0.25
N SER A 470 -41.69 -13.72 -1.03
CA SER A 470 -40.52 -14.49 -1.47
C SER A 470 -39.21 -13.78 -1.10
N SER A 471 -39.14 -12.46 -1.31
CA SER A 471 -38.01 -11.63 -0.89
C SER A 471 -37.86 -11.61 0.63
N LYS A 472 -38.96 -11.40 1.38
CA LYS A 472 -38.94 -11.45 2.86
C LYS A 472 -38.46 -12.81 3.37
N ASN A 473 -38.98 -13.91 2.82
CA ASN A 473 -38.60 -15.27 3.21
C ASN A 473 -37.14 -15.61 2.86
N SER A 474 -36.59 -15.08 1.75
CA SER A 474 -35.17 -15.20 1.43
C SER A 474 -34.28 -14.57 2.52
N VAL A 475 -34.63 -13.37 3.01
CA VAL A 475 -33.89 -12.69 4.08
C VAL A 475 -34.04 -13.42 5.42
N LYS A 476 -35.26 -13.81 5.82
CA LYS A 476 -35.50 -14.63 7.02
C LYS A 476 -34.65 -15.91 7.01
N LEU A 477 -34.63 -16.62 5.88
CA LEU A 477 -33.87 -17.86 5.71
C LEU A 477 -32.35 -17.66 5.71
N SER A 478 -31.87 -16.48 5.28
CA SER A 478 -30.47 -16.08 5.45
C SER A 478 -30.12 -15.90 6.94
N ASP A 479 -30.96 -15.19 7.69
CA ASP A 479 -30.77 -14.98 9.13
C ASP A 479 -30.79 -16.30 9.92
N TYR A 480 -31.75 -17.18 9.62
CA TYR A 480 -31.87 -18.47 10.30
C TYR A 480 -30.68 -19.41 10.01
N LYS A 481 -30.12 -19.38 8.80
CA LYS A 481 -28.89 -20.12 8.44
C LYS A 481 -27.62 -19.53 9.06
N ALA A 482 -27.58 -18.22 9.30
CA ALA A 482 -26.45 -17.54 9.93
C ALA A 482 -26.44 -17.65 11.47
N LYS A 483 -27.61 -17.86 12.09
CA LYS A 483 -27.74 -18.12 13.53
C LYS A 483 -27.19 -19.51 13.88
N LYS A 484 -26.20 -19.56 14.76
CA LYS A 484 -25.55 -20.81 15.21
C LYS A 484 -24.98 -20.71 16.63
N MET A 485 -24.76 -21.86 17.25
CA MET A 485 -24.26 -22.00 18.64
C MET A 485 -23.18 -23.08 18.69
N ASP A 486 -22.15 -22.94 17.85
CA ASP A 486 -21.10 -23.96 17.71
C ASP A 486 -20.17 -23.97 18.93
N LEU A 487 -19.73 -25.17 19.32
CA LEU A 487 -18.67 -25.38 20.31
C LEU A 487 -17.55 -26.19 19.65
N VAL A 488 -16.37 -25.59 19.51
CA VAL A 488 -15.17 -26.25 18.95
C VAL A 488 -14.15 -26.44 20.07
N ASN A 489 -13.46 -27.58 20.05
CA ASN A 489 -12.32 -27.84 20.89
C ASN A 489 -11.08 -28.14 20.04
N ASP A 490 -10.08 -27.28 20.17
CA ASP A 490 -8.78 -27.39 19.51
C ASP A 490 -7.74 -27.83 20.55
N ASN A 491 -7.06 -28.95 20.29
CA ASN A 491 -6.08 -29.53 21.19
C ASN A 491 -4.72 -29.64 20.50
N THR A 492 -3.67 -29.24 21.22
CA THR A 492 -2.27 -29.52 20.89
C THR A 492 -1.64 -30.21 22.10
N PHE A 493 -1.01 -31.36 21.89
CA PHE A 493 -0.20 -32.04 22.89
C PHE A 493 1.16 -32.37 22.29
N SER A 494 2.25 -31.93 22.91
CA SER A 494 3.61 -32.19 22.42
C SER A 494 4.54 -32.67 23.54
N ILE A 495 5.32 -33.70 23.24
CA ILE A 495 6.44 -34.17 24.04
C ILE A 495 7.72 -33.82 23.27
N ASN A 496 8.70 -33.21 23.94
CA ASN A 496 10.01 -32.91 23.37
C ASN A 496 11.07 -33.74 24.12
N PRO A 497 11.32 -35.02 23.73
CA PRO A 497 12.13 -35.94 24.54
C PRO A 497 13.56 -35.46 24.81
N PHE A 498 14.09 -34.63 23.91
CA PHE A 498 15.44 -34.12 23.94
C PHE A 498 15.54 -32.62 24.29
N ALA A 499 14.50 -32.03 24.89
CA ALA A 499 14.40 -30.60 25.24
C ALA A 499 15.63 -29.97 25.93
N TYR A 500 16.47 -30.79 26.58
CA TYR A 500 17.68 -30.38 27.30
C TYR A 500 19.00 -30.82 26.63
N SER A 501 18.95 -31.26 25.37
CA SER A 501 20.12 -31.51 24.53
C SER A 501 20.44 -30.26 23.71
N ASP A 502 21.67 -29.76 23.78
CA ASP A 502 22.10 -28.58 23.01
C ASP A 502 21.78 -28.69 21.51
N VAL A 503 21.94 -29.90 20.97
CA VAL A 503 21.72 -30.27 19.56
C VAL A 503 20.27 -30.67 19.27
N PHE A 504 19.63 -31.48 20.13
CA PHE A 504 18.35 -32.13 19.79
C PHE A 504 17.09 -31.47 20.41
N LYS A 505 17.22 -30.39 21.19
CA LYS A 505 16.12 -29.67 21.89
C LYS A 505 14.89 -29.34 21.05
N ASP A 506 15.05 -29.08 19.75
CA ASP A 506 13.99 -28.68 18.83
C ASP A 506 13.20 -29.90 18.27
N SER A 507 13.49 -31.11 18.76
CA SER A 507 12.79 -32.37 18.43
C SER A 507 11.54 -32.57 19.29
N SER A 508 10.43 -32.95 18.65
CA SER A 508 9.11 -33.06 19.26
C SER A 508 8.25 -34.16 18.62
N ILE A 509 7.45 -34.86 19.42
CA ILE A 509 6.28 -35.61 18.95
C ILE A 509 5.05 -34.81 19.35
N ALA A 510 4.22 -34.39 18.39
CA ALA A 510 3.04 -33.57 18.63
C ALA A 510 1.78 -34.18 18.01
N TRP A 511 0.74 -34.34 18.82
CA TRP A 511 -0.63 -34.64 18.41
C TRP A 511 -1.45 -33.36 18.37
N ASN A 512 -2.25 -33.17 17.32
CA ASN A 512 -3.23 -32.09 17.25
C ASN A 512 -4.60 -32.64 16.84
N SER A 513 -5.66 -32.08 17.41
CA SER A 513 -7.03 -32.32 16.96
C SER A 513 -7.87 -31.05 16.99
N SER A 514 -8.86 -30.97 16.10
CA SER A 514 -9.89 -29.93 16.08
C SER A 514 -11.24 -30.62 15.95
N ILE A 515 -12.08 -30.48 16.98
CA ILE A 515 -13.29 -31.26 17.19
C ILE A 515 -14.48 -30.32 17.39
N LYS A 516 -15.49 -30.41 16.52
CA LYS A 516 -16.78 -29.73 16.70
C LYS A 516 -17.62 -30.51 17.72
N ILE A 517 -17.59 -30.10 18.99
CA ILE A 517 -18.37 -30.74 20.05
C ILE A 517 -19.88 -30.52 19.83
N ILE A 518 -20.25 -29.33 19.35
CA ILE A 518 -21.60 -28.97 18.92
C ILE A 518 -21.48 -28.21 17.59
N LYS A 519 -22.23 -28.65 16.57
CA LYS A 519 -22.42 -27.97 15.28
C LYS A 519 -23.91 -27.64 15.14
N THR A 520 -24.25 -26.39 14.80
CA THR A 520 -25.66 -26.01 14.56
C THR A 520 -25.97 -26.03 13.06
N GLU A 521 -27.04 -26.71 12.68
CA GLU A 521 -27.50 -26.83 11.30
C GLU A 521 -28.95 -26.35 11.17
N PHE A 522 -29.25 -25.59 10.13
CA PHE A 522 -30.60 -25.10 9.86
C PHE A 522 -31.31 -26.02 8.86
N ILE A 523 -32.37 -26.68 9.32
CA ILE A 523 -33.12 -27.70 8.55
C ILE A 523 -34.56 -27.28 8.22
N GLY A 524 -35.07 -26.22 8.86
CA GLY A 524 -36.44 -25.73 8.67
C GLY A 524 -36.62 -24.80 7.47
N ASP A 525 -37.73 -24.06 7.49
CA ASP A 525 -38.11 -23.09 6.45
C ASP A 525 -38.31 -21.66 7.01
N ALA A 526 -38.77 -20.72 6.17
CA ALA A 526 -38.91 -19.31 6.54
C ALA A 526 -40.12 -19.02 7.47
N GLU A 527 -41.12 -19.90 7.53
CA GLU A 527 -42.28 -19.83 8.41
C GLU A 527 -42.07 -20.67 9.68
N LYS A 528 -41.39 -21.81 9.54
CA LYS A 528 -41.08 -22.78 10.61
C LYS A 528 -39.55 -22.97 10.71
N PRO A 529 -38.86 -22.05 11.39
CA PRO A 529 -37.42 -22.18 11.56
C PRO A 529 -37.08 -23.27 12.57
N GLU A 530 -36.31 -24.27 12.11
CA GLU A 530 -35.88 -25.42 12.89
C GLU A 530 -34.37 -25.61 12.75
N TRP A 531 -33.71 -25.92 13.87
CA TRP A 531 -32.27 -26.13 13.95
C TRP A 531 -31.97 -27.48 14.58
N GLU A 532 -31.16 -28.29 13.91
CA GLU A 532 -30.55 -29.48 14.51
C GLU A 532 -29.22 -29.09 15.18
N TYR A 533 -28.94 -29.71 16.32
CA TYR A 533 -27.69 -29.54 17.06
C TYR A 533 -26.93 -30.86 16.99
N ALA A 534 -26.10 -31.01 15.95
CA ALA A 534 -25.26 -32.18 15.80
C ALA A 534 -24.22 -32.20 16.94
N VAL A 535 -24.30 -33.25 17.76
CA VAL A 535 -23.37 -33.50 18.88
C VAL A 535 -22.24 -34.41 18.41
N MET A 536 -21.03 -34.12 18.90
CA MET A 536 -19.77 -34.83 18.65
C MET A 536 -19.90 -36.34 18.32
N LYS A 537 -19.62 -36.70 17.07
CA LYS A 537 -19.32 -38.08 16.64
C LYS A 537 -17.82 -38.19 16.38
N LEU A 538 -17.07 -38.93 17.20
CA LEU A 538 -15.62 -39.09 17.02
C LEU A 538 -15.22 -39.96 15.79
N THR A 539 -16.21 -40.49 15.06
CA THR A 539 -16.05 -41.33 13.87
C THR A 539 -16.55 -40.64 12.61
N ASP A 540 -16.58 -39.31 12.59
CA ASP A 540 -17.17 -38.48 11.54
C ASP A 540 -16.20 -37.34 11.17
N GLU A 541 -15.80 -37.28 9.89
CA GLU A 541 -14.87 -36.26 9.39
C GLU A 541 -15.42 -34.84 9.46
N GLU A 542 -16.75 -34.65 9.39
CA GLU A 542 -17.37 -33.35 9.58
C GLU A 542 -17.30 -32.90 11.05
N THR A 543 -17.28 -33.83 12.00
CA THR A 543 -17.08 -33.52 13.42
C THR A 543 -15.60 -33.25 13.72
N VAL A 544 -14.71 -34.16 13.32
CA VAL A 544 -13.28 -34.13 13.66
C VAL A 544 -12.51 -33.59 12.45
N THR A 545 -12.59 -32.28 12.23
CA THR A 545 -12.03 -31.58 11.04
C THR A 545 -10.50 -31.47 11.01
N SER A 546 -9.81 -31.90 12.07
CA SER A 546 -8.38 -32.17 12.02
C SER A 546 -8.04 -33.21 13.06
N HIS A 547 -7.23 -34.20 12.68
CA HIS A 547 -6.68 -35.18 13.60
C HIS A 547 -5.31 -35.63 13.06
N THR A 548 -4.23 -35.20 13.71
CA THR A 548 -2.87 -35.40 13.19
C THR A 548 -1.89 -35.79 14.29
N VAL A 549 -0.90 -36.61 13.92
CA VAL A 549 0.32 -36.86 14.71
C VAL A 549 1.52 -36.49 13.86
N SER A 550 2.44 -35.74 14.43
CA SER A 550 3.71 -35.38 13.79
C SER A 550 4.88 -35.76 14.69
N ALA A 551 5.88 -36.42 14.12
CA ALA A 551 7.15 -36.76 14.76
C ALA A 551 8.27 -36.00 14.06
N LYS A 552 8.84 -35.03 14.77
CA LYS A 552 9.87 -34.12 14.29
C LYS A 552 11.19 -34.39 15.01
N LEU A 553 12.18 -34.88 14.30
CA LEU A 553 13.57 -34.99 14.77
C LEU A 553 14.35 -33.79 14.23
N VAL A 554 15.02 -33.04 15.11
CA VAL A 554 15.85 -31.88 14.72
C VAL A 554 17.22 -31.99 15.39
N ALA A 555 18.28 -31.85 14.60
CA ALA A 555 19.65 -31.70 15.07
C ALA A 555 20.18 -30.32 14.66
N LYS A 556 20.31 -29.39 15.62
CA LYS A 556 20.85 -28.04 15.41
C LYS A 556 22.23 -27.91 16.08
N GLU A 557 23.29 -27.97 15.29
CA GLU A 557 24.67 -27.84 15.76
C GLU A 557 25.11 -26.37 15.87
N SER A 558 24.53 -25.47 15.06
CA SER A 558 24.75 -24.03 15.13
C SER A 558 23.61 -23.25 14.46
N ASP A 559 23.60 -21.92 14.54
CA ASP A 559 22.63 -21.10 13.80
C ASP A 559 22.76 -21.19 12.26
N GLY A 560 23.90 -21.68 11.76
CA GLY A 560 24.11 -21.97 10.34
C GLY A 560 24.02 -23.45 9.96
N PHE A 561 23.79 -24.37 10.91
CA PHE A 561 23.78 -25.81 10.65
C PHE A 561 22.65 -26.49 11.43
N SER A 562 21.62 -26.94 10.71
CA SER A 562 20.46 -27.63 11.28
C SER A 562 19.88 -28.65 10.30
N GLN A 563 19.65 -29.87 10.76
CA GLN A 563 18.97 -30.93 10.02
C GLN A 563 17.63 -31.23 10.69
N SER A 564 16.58 -31.44 9.91
CA SER A 564 15.26 -31.79 10.44
C SER A 564 14.53 -32.80 9.58
N LEU A 565 13.93 -33.79 10.20
CA LEU A 565 13.06 -34.78 9.58
C LEU A 565 11.71 -34.73 10.29
N THR A 566 10.64 -34.50 9.54
CA THR A 566 9.26 -34.42 10.05
C THR A 566 8.43 -35.47 9.33
N LEU A 567 7.91 -36.44 10.07
CA LEU A 567 6.87 -37.36 9.61
C LEU A 567 5.54 -36.87 10.18
N THR A 568 4.55 -36.65 9.34
CA THR A 568 3.17 -36.32 9.72
C THR A 568 2.23 -37.40 9.22
N SER A 569 1.28 -37.78 10.07
CA SER A 569 0.18 -38.70 9.80
C SER A 569 -1.13 -37.96 10.11
N ASN A 570 -2.10 -37.98 9.19
CA ASN A 570 -3.49 -37.85 9.58
C ASN A 570 -3.91 -39.11 10.37
N LEU A 571 -5.06 -39.05 11.03
CA LEU A 571 -5.66 -40.18 11.75
C LEU A 571 -7.19 -40.17 11.55
N PRO A 572 -7.85 -41.34 11.56
CA PRO A 572 -9.31 -41.44 11.48
C PRO A 572 -10.03 -40.53 12.48
N PRO A 573 -11.17 -39.92 12.10
CA PRO A 573 -11.94 -40.16 10.88
C PRO A 573 -11.48 -39.33 9.66
N GLN A 574 -10.41 -38.54 9.75
CA GLN A 574 -9.83 -37.91 8.55
C GLN A 574 -9.14 -38.98 7.69
N LEU A 575 -9.19 -38.83 6.36
CA LEU A 575 -8.52 -39.74 5.42
C LEU A 575 -7.02 -39.87 5.75
N ASP A 576 -6.54 -41.11 5.69
CA ASP A 576 -5.17 -41.48 6.02
C ASP A 576 -4.19 -40.80 5.04
N GLU A 577 -3.36 -39.89 5.54
CA GLU A 577 -2.33 -39.18 4.77
C GLU A 577 -1.02 -39.20 5.54
N TYR A 578 0.05 -39.65 4.89
CA TYR A 578 1.39 -39.83 5.46
C TYR A 578 2.38 -38.98 4.67
N THR A 579 2.89 -37.91 5.28
CA THR A 579 3.84 -36.97 4.65
C THR A 579 5.16 -36.95 5.39
N LEU A 580 6.26 -37.10 4.65
CA LEU A 580 7.63 -37.01 5.14
C LEU A 580 8.32 -35.79 4.53
N ASN A 581 8.67 -34.80 5.36
CA ASN A 581 9.45 -33.63 4.98
C ASN A 581 10.85 -33.71 5.63
N ALA A 582 11.89 -33.73 4.81
CA ALA A 582 13.28 -33.66 5.21
C ALA A 582 13.87 -32.30 4.79
N SER A 583 14.37 -31.53 5.75
CA SER A 583 14.92 -30.19 5.52
C SER A 583 16.29 -30.03 6.18
N PHE A 584 17.28 -29.60 5.40
CA PHE A 584 18.69 -29.49 5.78
C PHE A 584 19.19 -28.06 5.52
N SER A 585 19.79 -27.44 6.52
CA SER A 585 20.41 -26.11 6.43
C SER A 585 21.88 -26.20 6.81
N PHE A 586 22.72 -25.60 5.97
CA PHE A 586 24.16 -25.48 6.07
C PHE A 586 24.55 -24.01 5.82
N PRO A 587 25.74 -23.54 6.22
CA PRO A 587 26.07 -22.10 6.16
C PRO A 587 26.03 -21.48 4.76
N TYR A 588 26.14 -22.30 3.71
CA TYR A 588 26.11 -21.89 2.30
C TYR A 588 25.08 -22.66 1.45
N ALA A 589 24.25 -23.52 2.06
CA ALA A 589 23.31 -24.37 1.34
C ALA A 589 22.06 -24.68 2.16
N SER A 590 20.90 -24.71 1.53
CA SER A 590 19.65 -25.18 2.14
C SER A 590 18.99 -26.15 1.15
N LEU A 591 18.52 -27.30 1.63
CA LEU A 591 17.85 -28.33 0.84
C LEU A 591 16.57 -28.77 1.55
N SER A 592 15.51 -29.02 0.79
CA SER A 592 14.26 -29.59 1.29
C SER A 592 13.74 -30.67 0.34
N ALA A 593 13.22 -31.76 0.88
CA ALA A 593 12.52 -32.79 0.13
C ALA A 593 11.23 -33.17 0.87
N GLU A 594 10.12 -33.25 0.14
CA GLU A 594 8.80 -33.59 0.67
C GLU A 594 8.18 -34.67 -0.21
N VAL A 595 7.71 -35.74 0.41
CA VAL A 595 6.99 -36.85 -0.23
C VAL A 595 5.82 -37.24 0.65
N GLY A 596 4.72 -37.69 0.06
CA GLY A 596 3.64 -38.29 0.83
C GLY A 596 2.74 -39.21 0.01
N ILE A 597 1.90 -39.95 0.72
CA ILE A 597 0.80 -40.75 0.18
C ILE A 597 -0.47 -40.40 0.93
N LYS A 598 -1.62 -40.49 0.27
CA LYS A 598 -2.93 -40.30 0.89
C LYS A 598 -3.94 -41.29 0.34
N GLN A 599 -4.90 -41.66 1.18
CA GLN A 599 -6.06 -42.45 0.78
C GLN A 599 -6.91 -41.68 -0.23
N GLU A 600 -7.44 -42.37 -1.25
CA GLU A 600 -8.22 -41.76 -2.33
C GLU A 600 -9.65 -41.40 -1.89
N ASN A 601 -10.34 -42.32 -1.19
CA ASN A 601 -11.67 -42.16 -0.61
C ASN A 601 -11.79 -43.08 0.63
N GLU A 602 -12.76 -42.82 1.52
CA GLU A 602 -12.96 -43.61 2.75
C GLU A 602 -13.27 -45.10 2.45
N ASP A 603 -14.05 -45.37 1.40
CA ASP A 603 -14.46 -46.72 0.97
C ASP A 603 -13.32 -47.59 0.36
N THR A 604 -12.11 -47.05 0.13
CA THR A 604 -11.04 -47.78 -0.59
C THR A 604 -9.69 -47.76 0.12
N ASP A 605 -9.04 -48.92 0.21
CA ASP A 605 -7.62 -49.07 0.61
C ASP A 605 -6.64 -48.53 -0.48
N ASN A 606 -7.12 -47.69 -1.40
CA ASN A 606 -6.32 -47.11 -2.47
C ASN A 606 -5.54 -45.90 -1.94
N PHE A 607 -4.21 -46.01 -1.93
CA PHE A 607 -3.32 -44.88 -1.65
C PHE A 607 -2.75 -44.32 -2.96
N ILE A 608 -3.01 -43.04 -3.20
CA ILE A 608 -2.39 -42.25 -4.27
C ILE A 608 -1.21 -41.46 -3.71
N TRP A 609 -0.18 -41.24 -4.54
CA TRP A 609 0.95 -40.43 -4.13
C TRP A 609 0.64 -38.93 -4.23
N ASN A 610 1.10 -38.16 -3.25
CA ASN A 610 1.23 -36.72 -3.40
C ASN A 610 2.47 -36.40 -4.26
N PRO A 611 2.49 -35.25 -4.96
CA PRO A 611 3.65 -34.84 -5.74
C PRO A 611 4.91 -34.76 -4.88
N PHE A 612 6.01 -35.37 -5.33
CA PHE A 612 7.32 -35.19 -4.71
C PHE A 612 7.82 -33.78 -5.00
N LYS A 613 8.15 -33.03 -3.94
CA LYS A 613 8.65 -31.66 -4.03
C LYS A 613 10.07 -31.60 -3.50
N GLN A 614 10.98 -31.06 -4.30
CA GLN A 614 12.36 -30.77 -3.93
C GLN A 614 12.63 -29.27 -4.05
N SER A 615 13.48 -28.76 -3.17
CA SER A 615 14.19 -27.51 -3.42
C SER A 615 15.63 -27.57 -2.92
N ALA A 616 16.51 -26.83 -3.57
CA ALA A 616 17.85 -26.54 -3.09
C ALA A 616 18.16 -25.05 -3.29
N THR A 617 18.99 -24.47 -2.43
CA THR A 617 19.48 -23.11 -2.59
C THR A 617 20.89 -22.99 -2.04
N LEU A 618 21.85 -22.58 -2.88
CA LEU A 618 23.23 -22.33 -2.52
C LEU A 618 23.47 -20.81 -2.44
N LYS A 619 24.11 -20.36 -1.35
CA LYS A 619 24.34 -18.94 -1.05
C LYS A 619 25.81 -18.69 -0.79
N PHE A 620 26.47 -17.93 -1.66
CA PHE A 620 27.89 -17.57 -1.54
C PHE A 620 28.09 -16.06 -1.45
N PHE A 621 29.27 -15.64 -0.99
CA PHE A 621 29.68 -14.22 -0.89
C PHE A 621 28.66 -13.31 -0.18
N SER A 622 28.13 -13.76 0.97
CA SER A 622 27.05 -13.09 1.72
C SER A 622 25.76 -12.85 0.92
N GLY A 623 25.39 -13.79 0.04
CA GLY A 623 24.16 -13.73 -0.76
C GLY A 623 24.29 -12.97 -2.08
N LYS A 624 25.49 -12.48 -2.45
CA LYS A 624 25.74 -11.84 -3.76
C LYS A 624 25.74 -12.83 -4.93
N LEU A 625 25.91 -14.12 -4.64
CA LEU A 625 25.85 -15.22 -5.59
C LEU A 625 24.88 -16.26 -5.05
N LEU A 626 23.81 -16.50 -5.79
CA LEU A 626 22.71 -17.40 -5.42
C LEU A 626 22.49 -18.39 -6.56
N PHE A 627 22.38 -19.66 -6.20
CA PHE A 627 21.78 -20.69 -7.05
C PHE A 627 20.54 -21.21 -6.33
N SER A 628 19.44 -21.41 -7.03
CA SER A 628 18.23 -22.06 -6.50
C SER A 628 17.69 -23.07 -7.51
N GLU A 629 17.20 -24.18 -6.99
CA GLU A 629 16.55 -25.26 -7.69
C GLU A 629 15.23 -25.55 -6.98
N SER A 630 14.18 -25.81 -7.76
CA SER A 630 12.91 -26.34 -7.27
C SER A 630 12.35 -27.29 -8.31
N PHE A 631 11.92 -28.47 -7.87
CA PHE A 631 11.48 -29.56 -8.72
C PHE A 631 10.25 -30.24 -8.14
N ASN A 632 9.21 -30.38 -8.96
CA ASN A 632 8.00 -31.13 -8.66
C ASN A 632 7.91 -32.32 -9.60
N TYR A 633 7.74 -33.52 -9.04
CA TYR A 633 7.54 -34.76 -9.77
C TYR A 633 6.21 -35.37 -9.35
N GLU A 634 5.31 -35.54 -10.33
CA GLU A 634 4.03 -36.18 -10.10
C GLU A 634 4.24 -37.68 -9.97
N MET A 635 4.14 -38.17 -8.73
CA MET A 635 4.53 -39.52 -8.35
C MET A 635 3.52 -40.56 -8.85
N GLU A 636 2.24 -40.20 -8.91
CA GLU A 636 1.16 -41.09 -9.34
C GLU A 636 1.22 -41.33 -10.86
N GLU A 637 1.28 -40.23 -11.63
CA GLU A 637 1.45 -40.25 -13.09
C GLU A 637 2.88 -40.55 -13.54
N LYS A 638 3.82 -40.72 -12.59
CA LYS A 638 5.24 -41.08 -12.78
C LYS A 638 5.98 -40.14 -13.74
N ARG A 639 5.68 -38.84 -13.67
CA ARG A 639 6.22 -37.82 -14.60
C ARG A 639 6.70 -36.57 -13.86
N SER A 640 7.81 -36.00 -14.34
CA SER A 640 8.22 -34.66 -13.94
C SER A 640 7.15 -33.65 -14.35
N ASP A 641 6.64 -32.86 -13.39
CA ASP A 641 5.69 -31.77 -13.67
C ASP A 641 6.44 -30.47 -13.98
N SER A 642 7.26 -29.99 -13.06
CA SER A 642 7.92 -28.68 -13.19
C SER A 642 9.31 -28.68 -12.57
N MET A 643 10.25 -28.00 -13.22
CA MET A 643 11.60 -27.75 -12.69
C MET A 643 11.99 -26.31 -12.98
N LYS A 644 12.38 -25.57 -11.94
CA LYS A 644 12.93 -24.23 -12.05
C LYS A 644 14.36 -24.21 -11.51
N LEU A 645 15.31 -23.91 -12.39
CA LEU A 645 16.67 -23.54 -12.02
C LEU A 645 16.80 -22.01 -12.09
N SER A 646 17.48 -21.42 -11.12
CA SER A 646 17.69 -19.97 -11.04
C SER A 646 19.08 -19.66 -10.52
N PHE A 647 19.69 -18.64 -11.10
CA PHE A 647 21.02 -18.16 -10.77
C PHE A 647 20.99 -16.63 -10.72
N SER A 648 21.61 -16.04 -9.70
CA SER A 648 21.73 -14.59 -9.53
C SER A 648 23.14 -14.24 -9.07
N TRP A 649 23.76 -13.25 -9.73
CA TRP A 649 25.08 -12.75 -9.40
C TRP A 649 25.17 -11.24 -9.59
N ASN A 650 25.09 -10.49 -8.49
CA ASN A 650 24.99 -9.03 -8.47
C ASN A 650 23.88 -8.51 -9.43
N ASP A 651 24.28 -7.79 -10.48
CA ASP A 651 23.42 -7.15 -11.49
C ASP A 651 22.87 -8.16 -12.55
N PHE A 652 23.25 -9.45 -12.50
CA PHE A 652 22.90 -10.50 -13.49
C PHE A 652 21.98 -11.59 -12.89
N GLN A 653 21.02 -12.06 -13.68
CA GLN A 653 20.09 -13.13 -13.34
C GLN A 653 19.86 -14.07 -14.54
N LEU A 654 19.67 -15.35 -14.26
CA LEU A 654 19.35 -16.40 -15.23
C LEU A 654 18.30 -17.32 -14.60
N SER A 655 17.18 -17.58 -15.28
CA SER A 655 16.14 -18.50 -14.84
C SER A 655 15.73 -19.42 -16.00
N TYR A 656 15.81 -20.72 -15.76
CA TYR A 656 15.47 -21.77 -16.71
C TYR A 656 14.35 -22.63 -16.13
N ILE A 657 13.27 -22.79 -16.88
CA ILE A 657 12.06 -23.48 -16.47
C ILE A 657 11.78 -24.61 -17.46
N MET A 658 11.60 -25.83 -16.94
CA MET A 658 10.98 -26.96 -17.65
C MET A 658 9.59 -27.21 -17.06
N GLN A 659 8.63 -27.60 -17.90
CA GLN A 659 7.26 -27.90 -17.48
C GLN A 659 6.64 -29.01 -18.34
N TYR A 660 5.75 -29.79 -17.73
CA TYR A 660 4.89 -30.77 -18.40
C TYR A 660 3.71 -30.04 -19.05
N THR A 661 3.83 -29.78 -20.34
CA THR A 661 2.89 -28.91 -21.06
C THR A 661 2.60 -29.40 -22.46
N THR A 662 1.60 -28.79 -23.10
CA THR A 662 1.25 -29.05 -24.50
C THR A 662 2.35 -28.51 -25.40
N CYS A 663 2.99 -29.40 -26.15
CA CYS A 663 3.94 -29.01 -27.19
C CYS A 663 3.20 -28.49 -28.42
N TYR A 664 3.87 -27.69 -29.24
CA TYR A 664 3.35 -27.22 -30.53
C TYR A 664 4.33 -27.60 -31.65
N ASP A 665 3.81 -27.89 -32.84
CA ASP A 665 4.59 -27.86 -34.09
C ASP A 665 4.27 -26.56 -34.85
N PHE A 666 5.18 -26.16 -35.75
CA PHE A 666 4.99 -25.00 -36.62
C PHE A 666 4.67 -25.48 -38.04
N ASP A 667 3.43 -25.28 -38.47
CA ASP A 667 3.03 -25.40 -39.87
C ASP A 667 3.22 -24.06 -40.61
N SER A 668 3.60 -24.12 -41.89
CA SER A 668 3.88 -22.92 -42.69
C SER A 668 2.64 -22.19 -43.21
N SER A 669 1.44 -22.80 -43.07
CA SER A 669 0.15 -22.24 -43.51
C SER A 669 -0.81 -21.95 -42.36
N GLU A 670 -0.82 -22.76 -41.29
CA GLU A 670 -1.70 -22.59 -40.12
C GLU A 670 -0.98 -22.04 -38.88
N GLY A 671 0.37 -22.06 -38.84
CA GLY A 671 1.17 -21.55 -37.74
C GLY A 671 1.38 -22.58 -36.61
N TRP A 672 1.24 -22.16 -35.34
CA TRP A 672 1.52 -23.01 -34.19
C TRP A 672 0.35 -23.95 -33.87
N ILE A 673 0.43 -25.19 -34.35
CA ILE A 673 -0.56 -26.26 -34.10
C ILE A 673 -0.19 -26.98 -32.79
N ALA A 674 -1.17 -27.10 -31.87
CA ALA A 674 -1.00 -27.82 -30.61
C ALA A 674 -0.99 -29.34 -30.83
N LYS A 675 -0.12 -30.06 -30.11
CA LYS A 675 -0.13 -31.53 -30.06
C LYS A 675 -1.13 -32.03 -29.03
N GLU A 676 -1.71 -33.21 -29.28
CA GLU A 676 -2.57 -33.89 -28.31
C GLU A 676 -1.77 -34.32 -27.05
N ASP A 677 -0.55 -34.83 -27.25
CA ASP A 677 0.37 -35.20 -26.16
C ASP A 677 0.97 -33.99 -25.43
N LYS A 678 0.86 -33.99 -24.09
CA LYS A 678 1.72 -33.18 -23.21
C LYS A 678 3.05 -33.88 -22.90
N LYS A 679 4.14 -33.11 -22.79
CA LYS A 679 5.50 -33.64 -22.51
C LYS A 679 6.25 -32.71 -21.56
N PHE A 680 7.15 -33.26 -20.74
CA PHE A 680 8.05 -32.47 -19.89
C PHE A 680 9.18 -31.91 -20.75
N VAL A 681 9.11 -30.62 -21.04
CA VAL A 681 9.99 -29.93 -21.99
C VAL A 681 10.56 -28.65 -21.38
N PRO A 682 11.67 -28.11 -21.92
CA PRO A 682 12.03 -26.72 -21.67
C PRO A 682 10.83 -25.83 -22.03
N TYR A 683 10.45 -24.94 -21.10
CA TYR A 683 9.31 -24.04 -21.25
C TYR A 683 9.78 -22.60 -21.47
N THR A 684 10.70 -22.12 -20.65
CA THR A 684 11.26 -20.77 -20.80
C THR A 684 12.71 -20.72 -20.34
N LEU A 685 13.56 -20.12 -21.16
CA LEU A 685 14.89 -19.67 -20.78
C LEU A 685 14.89 -18.14 -20.71
N SER A 686 15.24 -17.59 -19.54
CA SER A 686 15.24 -16.15 -19.29
C SER A 686 16.58 -15.69 -18.75
N LEU A 687 17.11 -14.62 -19.34
CA LEU A 687 18.39 -13.99 -19.01
C LEU A 687 18.12 -12.52 -18.74
N ALA A 688 18.52 -11.98 -17.59
CA ALA A 688 18.37 -10.57 -17.27
C ALA A 688 19.68 -9.98 -16.73
N TYR A 689 19.95 -8.74 -17.12
CA TYR A 689 21.07 -7.95 -16.63
C TYR A 689 20.56 -6.53 -16.40
N SER A 690 20.56 -6.07 -15.15
CA SER A 690 20.06 -4.75 -14.77
C SER A 690 21.05 -4.11 -13.81
N THR A 691 21.79 -3.13 -14.31
CA THR A 691 22.78 -2.41 -13.48
C THR A 691 22.13 -1.21 -12.80
N SER A 692 22.36 -1.11 -11.49
CA SER A 692 22.14 0.16 -10.78
C SER A 692 23.09 1.23 -11.32
N GLY A 693 22.58 2.45 -11.58
CA GLY A 693 23.33 3.54 -12.19
C GLY A 693 24.54 3.98 -11.34
N LYS A 694 25.74 3.53 -11.72
CA LYS A 694 26.96 3.77 -10.93
C LYS A 694 27.47 5.20 -11.19
N ASN A 695 27.41 6.03 -10.15
CA ASN A 695 27.81 7.44 -10.20
C ASN A 695 29.33 7.63 -10.28
N PHE A 696 29.89 7.64 -11.48
CA PHE A 696 31.31 7.97 -11.72
C PHE A 696 31.52 9.48 -11.60
N LYS A 697 32.35 9.93 -10.65
CA LYS A 697 32.52 11.36 -10.32
C LYS A 697 33.92 11.87 -10.66
N TYR A 698 34.00 12.77 -11.63
CA TYR A 698 35.22 13.38 -12.16
C TYR A 698 35.36 14.86 -11.74
N TRP A 699 36.55 15.43 -11.98
CA TRP A 699 36.92 16.84 -11.74
C TRP A 699 36.41 17.43 -10.41
N LYS A 700 37.05 17.07 -9.30
CA LYS A 700 36.64 17.49 -7.93
C LYS A 700 35.16 17.17 -7.60
N LYS A 701 34.64 16.06 -8.14
CA LYS A 701 33.23 15.61 -8.07
C LYS A 701 32.22 16.52 -8.79
N ARG A 702 32.66 17.47 -9.63
CA ARG A 702 31.78 18.39 -10.37
C ARG A 702 31.12 17.78 -11.61
N ILE A 703 31.70 16.73 -12.18
CA ILE A 703 31.07 15.98 -13.28
C ILE A 703 30.66 14.61 -12.72
N THR A 704 29.39 14.25 -12.86
CA THR A 704 28.86 12.92 -12.53
C THR A 704 28.35 12.27 -13.81
N TRP A 705 28.79 11.04 -14.07
CA TRP A 705 28.37 10.21 -15.19
C TRP A 705 27.76 8.93 -14.61
N ALA A 706 26.50 8.67 -14.91
CA ALA A 706 25.71 7.57 -14.37
C ALA A 706 25.03 6.79 -15.52
N PRO A 707 25.79 5.95 -16.24
CA PRO A 707 25.21 4.98 -17.17
C PRO A 707 24.48 3.89 -16.38
N SER A 708 23.36 3.42 -16.90
CA SER A 708 22.67 2.21 -16.44
C SER A 708 22.15 1.43 -17.64
N LEU A 709 22.04 0.12 -17.50
CA LEU A 709 21.56 -0.77 -18.56
C LEU A 709 20.68 -1.83 -17.97
N THR A 710 19.45 -1.93 -18.48
CA THR A 710 18.60 -3.11 -18.34
C THR A 710 18.50 -3.83 -19.68
N ALA A 711 18.94 -5.07 -19.74
CA ALA A 711 18.87 -5.94 -20.90
C ALA A 711 18.27 -7.29 -20.48
N GLY A 712 17.31 -7.82 -21.24
CA GLY A 712 16.60 -9.04 -20.85
C GLY A 712 16.11 -9.87 -22.04
N ILE A 713 16.61 -11.10 -22.17
CA ILE A 713 16.15 -12.11 -23.14
C ILE A 713 15.11 -12.99 -22.44
N VAL A 714 13.96 -13.19 -23.08
CA VAL A 714 13.00 -14.24 -22.74
C VAL A 714 12.79 -15.10 -23.98
N TYR A 715 13.19 -16.37 -23.88
CA TYR A 715 13.06 -17.36 -24.95
C TYR A 715 11.96 -18.37 -24.58
N ASP A 716 10.85 -18.33 -25.33
CA ASP A 716 9.76 -19.30 -25.25
C ASP A 716 10.25 -20.59 -25.93
N CYS A 717 10.53 -21.62 -25.14
CA CYS A 717 11.08 -22.87 -25.67
C CYS A 717 10.04 -23.73 -26.40
N VAL A 718 8.75 -23.44 -26.22
CA VAL A 718 7.62 -24.20 -26.80
C VAL A 718 7.15 -23.57 -28.10
N ARG A 719 7.17 -22.23 -28.19
CA ARG A 719 6.87 -21.45 -29.41
C ARG A 719 7.93 -20.35 -29.60
N PRO A 720 9.13 -20.68 -30.12
CA PRO A 720 10.26 -19.75 -30.22
C PRO A 720 10.01 -18.41 -30.92
N THR A 721 8.98 -18.24 -31.74
CA THR A 721 8.60 -16.92 -32.31
C THR A 721 8.02 -15.93 -31.30
N ASN A 722 7.59 -16.39 -30.13
CA ASN A 722 7.15 -15.51 -29.03
C ASN A 722 8.33 -14.93 -28.24
N SER A 723 9.54 -15.43 -28.49
CA SER A 723 10.76 -15.00 -27.80
C SER A 723 11.09 -13.56 -28.12
N TYR A 724 11.56 -12.81 -27.11
CA TYR A 724 11.96 -11.42 -27.27
C TYR A 724 13.21 -11.06 -26.50
N PHE A 725 13.91 -10.03 -26.96
CA PHE A 725 14.99 -9.37 -26.24
C PHE A 725 14.67 -7.89 -26.09
N ARG A 726 14.69 -7.41 -24.84
CA ARG A 726 14.48 -6.02 -24.45
C ARG A 726 15.84 -5.42 -24.09
N PHE A 727 16.17 -4.26 -24.65
CA PHE A 727 17.43 -3.55 -24.41
C PHE A 727 17.12 -2.09 -24.09
N VAL A 728 17.46 -1.68 -22.86
CA VAL A 728 17.17 -0.37 -22.28
C VAL A 728 18.44 0.29 -21.73
N PRO A 729 19.34 0.78 -22.61
CA PRO A 729 20.41 1.68 -22.22
C PRO A 729 19.82 3.01 -21.72
N SER A 730 20.35 3.48 -20.60
CA SER A 730 20.10 4.83 -20.09
C SER A 730 21.37 5.47 -19.57
N LEU A 731 21.40 6.80 -19.55
CA LEU A 731 22.54 7.59 -19.15
C LEU A 731 22.07 8.92 -18.57
N THR A 732 22.45 9.20 -17.32
CA THR A 732 22.42 10.56 -16.77
C THR A 732 23.84 11.11 -16.66
N PHE A 733 24.08 12.27 -17.27
CA PHE A 733 25.35 13.00 -17.21
C PHE A 733 25.09 14.39 -16.64
N LYS A 734 25.65 14.69 -15.46
CA LYS A 734 25.40 15.93 -14.71
C LYS A 734 26.70 16.70 -14.46
N ILE A 735 26.74 17.97 -14.85
CA ILE A 735 27.74 18.95 -14.43
C ILE A 735 27.11 19.82 -13.33
N HIS A 736 27.76 19.83 -12.16
CA HIS A 736 27.35 20.55 -10.95
C HIS A 736 26.98 22.01 -11.22
N GLU A 737 25.76 22.41 -10.83
CA GLU A 737 25.21 23.77 -11.01
C GLU A 737 25.31 24.29 -12.47
N ALA A 738 25.30 23.39 -13.45
CA ALA A 738 25.48 23.78 -14.85
C ALA A 738 24.61 22.98 -15.84
N PHE A 739 24.58 21.65 -15.78
CA PHE A 739 24.03 20.86 -16.88
C PHE A 739 23.58 19.49 -16.41
N GLU A 740 22.49 18.97 -16.97
CA GLU A 740 22.13 17.56 -16.91
C GLU A 740 21.63 17.10 -18.27
N LEU A 741 22.11 15.95 -18.72
CA LEU A 741 21.64 15.24 -19.90
C LEU A 741 21.20 13.86 -19.42
N SER A 742 19.90 13.56 -19.55
CA SER A 742 19.32 12.25 -19.28
C SER A 742 18.82 11.64 -20.59
N PHE A 743 19.30 10.45 -20.90
CA PHE A 743 18.97 9.67 -22.09
C PHE A 743 18.43 8.31 -21.67
N SER A 744 17.39 7.83 -22.35
CA SER A 744 16.90 6.45 -22.24
C SER A 744 16.32 6.01 -23.57
N ALA A 745 16.67 4.82 -24.05
CA ALA A 745 16.09 4.24 -25.24
C ALA A 745 15.71 2.79 -24.98
N GLU A 746 14.43 2.45 -25.12
CA GLU A 746 13.95 1.07 -25.10
C GLU A 746 13.80 0.55 -26.52
N THR A 747 14.66 -0.39 -26.91
CA THR A 747 14.45 -1.22 -28.09
C THR A 747 13.97 -2.60 -27.68
N GLN A 748 13.02 -3.15 -28.42
CA GLN A 748 12.56 -4.52 -28.26
C GLN A 748 12.64 -5.24 -29.59
N ASN A 749 13.19 -6.44 -29.56
CA ASN A 749 13.27 -7.35 -30.70
C ASN A 749 12.35 -8.54 -30.45
N ASN A 750 11.39 -8.77 -31.36
CA ASN A 750 10.41 -9.85 -31.30
C ASN A 750 10.70 -10.96 -32.34
N VAL A 751 11.85 -10.89 -33.01
CA VAL A 751 12.30 -11.87 -34.02
C VAL A 751 13.67 -12.46 -33.66
N ILE A 752 14.01 -12.48 -32.36
CA ILE A 752 15.33 -12.96 -31.89
C ILE A 752 15.61 -14.42 -32.25
N PHE A 753 14.56 -15.19 -32.57
CA PHE A 753 14.70 -16.52 -33.15
C PHE A 753 15.60 -16.54 -34.40
N ARG A 754 15.63 -15.46 -35.19
CA ARG A 754 16.52 -15.29 -36.36
C ARG A 754 18.00 -15.52 -36.03
N TYR A 755 18.44 -15.19 -34.81
CA TYR A 755 19.84 -15.40 -34.39
C TYR A 755 20.14 -16.84 -34.00
N PHE A 756 19.11 -17.57 -33.58
CA PHE A 756 19.21 -18.94 -33.10
C PHE A 756 18.78 -19.98 -34.14
N GLN A 757 18.14 -19.55 -35.24
CA GLN A 757 17.57 -20.43 -36.28
C GLN A 757 18.59 -21.43 -36.84
N ARG A 758 19.85 -21.03 -37.03
CA ARG A 758 20.96 -21.89 -37.48
C ARG A 758 21.29 -23.07 -36.54
N PHE A 759 20.88 -22.99 -35.27
CA PHE A 759 21.03 -24.07 -34.28
C PHE A 759 19.77 -24.94 -34.15
N THR A 760 18.73 -24.65 -34.94
CA THR A 760 17.45 -25.34 -34.94
C THR A 760 17.18 -26.01 -36.30
N LYS A 761 16.31 -27.02 -36.33
CA LYS A 761 16.00 -27.78 -37.54
C LYS A 761 14.66 -27.34 -38.17
N TYR A 762 14.42 -26.03 -38.27
CA TYR A 762 13.25 -25.49 -38.97
C TYR A 762 13.63 -25.14 -40.41
N ASP A 763 12.86 -25.63 -41.37
CA ASP A 763 13.11 -25.38 -42.81
C ASP A 763 12.75 -23.94 -43.23
N ASN A 764 11.92 -23.25 -42.43
CA ASN A 764 11.50 -21.87 -42.67
C ASN A 764 12.48 -20.86 -42.03
N VAL A 765 13.41 -20.34 -42.83
CA VAL A 765 14.43 -19.35 -42.42
C VAL A 765 13.81 -17.95 -42.30
N ILE A 766 14.02 -17.25 -41.18
CA ILE A 766 13.64 -15.85 -41.02
C ILE A 766 14.71 -14.95 -41.65
N SER A 767 14.33 -14.16 -42.65
CA SER A 767 15.22 -13.26 -43.38
C SER A 767 15.74 -12.09 -42.54
N GLY A 768 16.97 -11.66 -42.82
CA GLY A 768 17.65 -10.49 -42.23
C GLY A 768 18.95 -10.87 -41.51
N GLU A 769 19.50 -9.94 -40.71
CA GLU A 769 20.77 -10.15 -40.00
C GLU A 769 20.65 -11.26 -38.93
N GLU A 770 21.61 -12.18 -38.92
CA GLU A 770 21.65 -13.36 -38.04
C GLU A 770 22.59 -13.19 -36.84
N ASN A 771 23.42 -12.14 -36.81
CA ASN A 771 24.24 -11.78 -35.65
C ASN A 771 23.53 -10.72 -34.79
N MET A 772 23.07 -11.12 -33.60
CA MET A 772 22.38 -10.26 -32.63
C MET A 772 23.12 -8.94 -32.31
N PHE A 773 24.45 -8.94 -32.26
CA PHE A 773 25.22 -7.75 -31.91
C PHE A 773 25.37 -6.79 -33.10
N VAL A 774 25.53 -7.32 -34.32
CA VAL A 774 25.52 -6.53 -35.56
C VAL A 774 24.13 -5.94 -35.80
N ASP A 775 23.08 -6.73 -35.56
CA ASP A 775 21.69 -6.27 -35.68
C ASP A 775 21.34 -5.20 -34.63
N LEU A 776 21.76 -5.39 -33.37
CA LEU A 776 21.61 -4.38 -32.32
C LEU A 776 22.34 -3.07 -32.68
N TRP A 777 23.56 -3.17 -33.21
CA TRP A 777 24.32 -2.02 -33.70
C TRP A 777 23.61 -1.33 -34.88
N ASN A 778 23.13 -2.09 -35.86
CA ASN A 778 22.38 -1.62 -37.01
C ASN A 778 21.03 -0.95 -36.62
N SER A 779 20.43 -1.34 -35.49
CA SER A 779 19.25 -0.67 -34.93
C SER A 779 19.50 0.78 -34.48
N PHE A 780 20.75 1.10 -34.13
CA PHE A 780 21.22 2.44 -33.82
C PHE A 780 22.02 3.09 -34.97
N ALA A 781 22.18 2.42 -36.12
CA ALA A 781 22.90 2.97 -37.27
C ALA A 781 22.03 3.99 -38.02
N PHE A 782 22.29 5.27 -37.76
CA PHE A 782 21.75 6.40 -38.52
C PHE A 782 22.68 6.85 -39.67
N TRP A 783 23.89 6.28 -39.73
CA TRP A 783 24.95 6.56 -40.70
C TRP A 783 25.06 5.43 -41.75
N GLY A 784 25.60 5.76 -42.92
CA GLY A 784 25.84 4.82 -44.02
C GLY A 784 27.32 4.58 -44.28
N ASP A 785 27.65 3.67 -45.20
CA ASP A 785 29.04 3.40 -45.59
C ASP A 785 29.71 4.65 -46.17
N GLY A 786 30.62 5.24 -45.39
CA GLY A 786 31.29 6.50 -45.71
C GLY A 786 30.41 7.75 -45.65
N GLN A 787 29.17 7.67 -45.15
CA GLN A 787 28.22 8.79 -45.12
C GLN A 787 27.71 9.10 -43.71
N PHE A 788 27.65 10.38 -43.36
CA PHE A 788 27.23 10.87 -42.04
C PHE A 788 25.76 10.55 -41.71
N TYR A 789 24.93 10.33 -42.73
CA TYR A 789 23.52 9.98 -42.60
C TYR A 789 23.10 9.03 -43.74
N ASP A 790 22.37 7.96 -43.42
CA ASP A 790 21.72 7.07 -44.40
C ASP A 790 20.28 7.55 -44.66
N SER A 791 19.97 7.97 -45.90
CA SER A 791 18.64 8.44 -46.29
C SER A 791 17.59 7.32 -46.35
N ASP A 792 18.01 6.14 -46.76
CA ASP A 792 17.13 4.99 -46.99
C ASP A 792 16.99 4.15 -45.71
N GLN A 793 17.94 4.31 -44.78
CA GLN A 793 17.99 3.70 -43.45
C GLN A 793 17.94 2.16 -43.51
N LEU A 794 18.58 1.57 -44.52
CA LEU A 794 18.39 0.15 -44.88
C LEU A 794 18.77 -0.80 -43.74
N ASN A 795 19.89 -0.50 -43.06
CA ASN A 795 20.38 -1.25 -41.90
C ASN A 795 19.40 -1.17 -40.72
N ARG A 796 18.84 0.02 -40.45
CA ARG A 796 17.87 0.27 -39.36
C ARG A 796 16.49 -0.31 -39.66
N ARG A 797 16.05 -0.29 -40.92
CA ARG A 797 14.76 -0.85 -41.36
C ARG A 797 14.76 -2.38 -41.31
N SER A 798 15.83 -3.03 -41.76
CA SER A 798 16.00 -4.49 -41.74
C SER A 798 16.30 -5.07 -40.34
N SER A 799 16.77 -4.24 -39.41
CA SER A 799 17.05 -4.64 -38.04
C SER A 799 15.85 -5.28 -37.32
N GLY A 800 16.08 -6.34 -36.54
CA GLY A 800 15.05 -7.00 -35.72
C GLY A 800 14.62 -6.17 -34.50
N PHE A 801 15.50 -5.28 -34.03
CA PHE A 801 15.23 -4.39 -32.90
C PHE A 801 14.39 -3.19 -33.35
N LYS A 802 13.18 -3.07 -32.81
CA LYS A 802 12.33 -1.90 -33.04
C LYS A 802 12.28 -1.03 -31.78
N LEU A 803 12.53 0.26 -31.97
CA LEU A 803 12.44 1.27 -30.94
C LEU A 803 10.99 1.36 -30.44
N LYS A 804 10.79 1.16 -29.13
CA LYS A 804 9.48 1.26 -28.46
C LYS A 804 9.31 2.61 -27.79
N THR A 805 10.37 3.09 -27.15
CA THR A 805 10.43 4.40 -26.52
C THR A 805 11.83 4.97 -26.68
N LEU A 806 11.95 6.25 -27.03
CA LEU A 806 13.15 7.06 -26.84
C LEU A 806 12.76 8.26 -25.98
N LYS A 807 13.56 8.60 -24.97
CA LYS A 807 13.46 9.84 -24.21
C LYS A 807 14.84 10.46 -24.04
N VAL A 808 15.00 11.68 -24.50
CA VAL A 808 16.17 12.54 -24.29
C VAL A 808 15.71 13.75 -23.51
N SER A 809 16.47 14.18 -22.50
CA SER A 809 16.20 15.39 -21.72
C SER A 809 17.51 16.10 -21.40
N ILE A 810 17.52 17.43 -21.57
CA ILE A 810 18.67 18.31 -21.40
C ILE A 810 18.25 19.50 -20.53
N THR A 811 18.68 19.52 -19.28
CA THR A 811 18.47 20.64 -18.35
C THR A 811 19.76 21.46 -18.23
N ARG A 812 19.74 22.70 -18.70
CA ARG A 812 20.83 23.68 -18.53
C ARG A 812 20.52 24.57 -17.33
N ASN A 813 21.29 24.38 -16.26
CA ASN A 813 21.27 25.25 -15.09
C ASN A 813 22.06 26.54 -15.35
N LEU A 814 21.38 27.66 -15.17
CA LEU A 814 21.84 29.03 -15.39
C LEU A 814 21.94 29.79 -14.05
N HIS A 815 22.33 29.07 -12.99
CA HIS A 815 22.31 29.48 -11.58
C HIS A 815 20.91 29.78 -11.05
N ASP A 816 20.30 30.84 -11.55
CA ASP A 816 18.96 31.26 -11.19
C ASP A 816 17.88 30.63 -12.07
N TRP A 817 18.15 29.97 -13.21
CA TRP A 817 17.12 29.31 -14.07
C TRP A 817 17.52 27.87 -14.45
N ASP A 818 16.55 27.00 -14.77
CA ASP A 818 16.76 25.68 -15.40
C ASP A 818 16.02 25.61 -16.75
N MET A 819 16.76 25.55 -17.85
CA MET A 819 16.24 25.40 -19.21
C MET A 819 16.24 23.92 -19.61
N THR A 820 15.07 23.28 -19.62
CA THR A 820 14.89 21.83 -19.88
C THR A 820 14.28 21.59 -21.26
N GLY A 821 15.08 21.12 -22.22
CA GLY A 821 14.56 20.57 -23.48
C GLY A 821 14.42 19.05 -23.37
N SER A 822 13.25 18.49 -23.68
CA SER A 822 12.98 17.06 -23.68
C SER A 822 12.35 16.61 -25.01
N ILE A 823 12.75 15.44 -25.50
CA ILE A 823 12.21 14.82 -26.72
C ILE A 823 11.89 13.37 -26.40
N SER A 824 10.61 13.03 -26.49
CA SER A 824 10.07 11.69 -26.35
C SER A 824 9.60 11.16 -27.70
N PHE A 825 9.66 9.85 -27.92
CA PHE A 825 9.14 9.20 -29.13
C PHE A 825 8.64 7.81 -28.76
N LYS A 826 7.38 7.52 -29.07
CA LYS A 826 6.69 6.27 -28.73
C LYS A 826 5.64 5.96 -29.81
N PRO A 827 5.88 5.01 -30.71
CA PRO A 827 4.93 4.69 -31.79
C PRO A 827 3.58 4.24 -31.23
N ARG A 828 2.48 4.87 -31.68
CA ARG A 828 1.10 4.51 -31.31
C ARG A 828 0.33 3.98 -32.53
N LEU A 829 -0.71 3.17 -32.31
CA LEU A 829 -1.54 2.60 -33.37
C LEU A 829 -2.89 3.32 -33.39
N VAL A 830 -3.05 4.26 -34.33
CA VAL A 830 -4.26 5.07 -34.49
C VAL A 830 -5.22 4.35 -35.45
N THR A 831 -6.53 4.45 -35.21
CA THR A 831 -7.56 3.97 -36.14
C THR A 831 -8.15 5.18 -36.86
N ASN A 832 -7.89 5.30 -38.16
CA ASN A 832 -8.42 6.40 -38.97
C ASN A 832 -9.94 6.25 -39.14
N GLY A 833 -10.65 7.33 -39.50
CA GLY A 833 -12.11 7.34 -39.68
C GLY A 833 -12.67 6.35 -40.73
N SER A 834 -11.82 5.68 -41.49
CA SER A 834 -12.17 4.56 -42.38
C SER A 834 -12.10 3.17 -41.72
N GLY A 835 -11.81 3.09 -40.41
CA GLY A 835 -11.55 1.84 -39.68
C GLY A 835 -10.16 1.25 -39.91
N ALA A 836 -9.35 1.83 -40.80
CA ALA A 836 -7.99 1.37 -41.07
C ALA A 836 -7.02 1.78 -39.95
N LYS A 837 -6.23 0.83 -39.45
CA LYS A 837 -5.24 1.08 -38.39
C LYS A 837 -3.88 1.43 -38.99
N THR A 838 -3.33 2.59 -38.62
CA THR A 838 -2.01 3.07 -39.05
C THR A 838 -1.13 3.42 -37.86
N TYR A 839 0.17 3.19 -37.98
CA TYR A 839 1.12 3.61 -36.96
C TYR A 839 1.43 5.10 -37.10
N ASP A 840 1.30 5.80 -35.99
CA ASP A 840 1.73 7.18 -35.81
C ASP A 840 3.13 7.21 -35.15
N TYR A 841 3.93 8.17 -35.59
CA TYR A 841 5.37 8.29 -35.36
C TYR A 841 5.82 9.73 -35.04
N HIS A 842 4.90 10.68 -34.84
CA HIS A 842 5.31 12.03 -34.46
C HIS A 842 6.09 12.00 -33.11
N PRO A 843 7.20 12.74 -32.99
CA PRO A 843 7.87 12.93 -31.72
C PRO A 843 7.01 13.82 -30.81
N TYR A 844 7.16 13.64 -29.51
CA TYR A 844 6.63 14.55 -28.50
C TYR A 844 7.80 15.40 -28.00
N ILE A 845 7.91 16.61 -28.53
CA ILE A 845 8.93 17.59 -28.16
C ILE A 845 8.37 18.47 -27.04
N THR A 846 9.23 18.79 -26.08
CA THR A 846 8.93 19.61 -24.90
C THR A 846 10.10 20.56 -24.71
N PHE A 847 9.84 21.86 -24.62
CA PHE A 847 10.88 22.84 -24.34
C PHE A 847 10.45 23.81 -23.25
N ALA A 848 11.08 23.63 -22.09
CA ALA A 848 10.78 24.28 -20.83
C ALA A 848 11.88 25.28 -20.40
N ILE A 849 11.49 26.44 -19.85
CA ILE A 849 12.41 27.34 -19.13
C ILE A 849 11.81 27.68 -17.77
N SER A 850 12.25 27.03 -16.69
CA SER A 850 11.83 27.35 -15.32
C SER A 850 12.85 28.28 -14.62
N TRP A 851 12.37 29.10 -13.68
CA TRP A 851 13.23 29.93 -12.82
C TRP A 851 13.52 29.13 -11.52
N HIS A 852 14.78 29.01 -11.06
CA HIS A 852 15.22 28.11 -9.96
C HIS A 852 14.66 28.47 -8.59
N PRO A 853 14.79 29.74 -8.14
CA PRO A 853 14.13 30.13 -6.93
C PRO A 853 12.65 30.39 -7.23
N MET A 854 12.25 30.63 -8.50
CA MET A 854 10.87 30.86 -8.94
C MET A 854 10.30 29.75 -9.81
N PRO A 855 10.11 28.49 -9.35
CA PRO A 855 9.53 27.44 -10.19
C PRO A 855 7.99 27.26 -10.09
N SER A 856 7.20 28.26 -10.53
CA SER A 856 5.80 28.17 -11.08
C SER A 856 5.19 28.89 -12.46
N PHE A 857 5.56 29.34 -13.76
CA PHE A 857 6.57 29.74 -14.94
C PHE A 857 7.51 28.76 -15.75
N LYS A 858 7.25 27.49 -16.00
CA LYS A 858 8.16 26.67 -16.82
C LYS A 858 7.63 26.78 -18.23
N THR A 859 7.95 27.87 -18.96
CA THR A 859 7.37 28.13 -20.31
C THR A 859 7.58 26.89 -21.16
N GLU A 860 6.53 26.11 -21.40
CA GLU A 860 6.64 24.73 -21.90
C GLU A 860 5.97 24.66 -23.28
N LEU A 861 6.82 24.76 -24.30
CA LEU A 861 6.42 24.55 -25.67
C LEU A 861 6.33 23.03 -25.92
N ILE A 862 5.12 22.51 -26.08
CA ILE A 862 4.82 21.09 -26.30
C ILE A 862 4.42 20.85 -27.78
N ASP A 863 4.95 19.80 -28.38
CA ASP A 863 4.58 19.29 -29.71
C ASP A 863 3.65 18.09 -29.54
N GLU A 864 2.34 18.34 -29.60
CA GLU A 864 1.29 17.33 -29.56
C GLU A 864 1.06 16.79 -30.98
N TYR A 865 1.91 15.85 -31.38
CA TYR A 865 1.79 15.10 -32.63
C TYR A 865 1.83 15.96 -33.93
N GLY A 866 2.52 17.10 -33.88
CA GLY A 866 2.64 18.07 -34.98
C GLY A 866 2.02 19.43 -34.67
N GLU A 867 1.20 19.53 -33.62
CA GLU A 867 0.56 20.78 -33.19
C GLU A 867 1.28 21.36 -31.96
N TRP A 868 1.79 22.58 -32.10
CA TRP A 868 2.63 23.21 -31.09
C TRP A 868 1.78 24.01 -30.10
N GLN A 869 1.48 23.41 -28.96
CA GLN A 869 0.90 24.10 -27.82
C GLN A 869 1.99 24.86 -27.06
N LEU A 870 1.71 26.11 -26.71
CA LEU A 870 2.51 26.85 -25.74
C LEU A 870 1.74 26.82 -24.42
N GLN A 871 2.11 25.88 -23.55
CA GLN A 871 1.59 25.82 -22.20
C GLN A 871 2.26 26.90 -21.37
#